data_AF-A0A1Y4VCZ2-F1
#
_entry.id   AF-A0A1Y4VCZ2-F1
#
_cell.length_a   1.000
_cell.length_b   1.000
_cell.length_c   1.000
_cell.angle_alpha   90.00
_cell.angle_beta   90.00
_cell.angle_gamma   90.00
#
_symmetry.space_group_name_H-M   'P 1'
#
loop_
_entity.id
_entity.type
_entity.pdbx_description
1 polymer ?
#
loop_
_entity_poly.entity_id
_entity_poly.type
_entity_poly.pdbx_seq_one_letter_code
_entity_poly.pdbx_strand_id
1 'polypeptide(L)'
;MAILSNGKFYGFLCSVKETGQKLANGVKEYVEDFVSGFAGHGWKIWEYVKGKWMLEIDSIRVRGQFTVFEMLISKVRAIIGAQAITQGCGKIKTAELSEDGSAYLITLEDADMSFMEHDFIRCQEFTGSQKVYHVEIESVADGIIRVPLSEFDLGEEGIVVNPPAPGDDIVQFGNSQNKARQSAIYLHADETGQPAIDVMFDINSKNWDGKVKIRVGGDIPDSGGLKGFYCENGMIKGTDSNGHTVYCIYPDGTAEFGDNSAKFCTDKSGYIAGGAISWVWNAEKKKCVCTMKDVVLTWDNLSDEAKENLKGEPGKDGTDGKDGDPGKDGLDANLLPWIEEWNGYATEIGEGYIVTPKLFSGTKAIDENGKVWLTGIAQGKDCLMVADGTTRTGIFALVNNEIVFELDPINRKYKFSGEVNADSGTFNGVINANSGTIGGFNISNGRIGSVITAGGGEYNGGNLSLLDDLIRVGNKDSYSLLGSNTIPASAGGIYTSTCRIVNNNVNKEYGGVNYGMMINVSGAEKNYGISSNAPILSNACISTKVATYIHWENGARENDMDLSRYSVFLLGSNGRMSLELPSESTVARMFKLSSLPVDFSLMFTLHIRPWSYDITINNVYDWNANLINVTMVKGDTLTLLISKYDGFRYDVLNRQD
;
A
#
# COMPACT_ATOMS: atom_id res chain seq x y z
N MET A 1 -25.16 -24.94 -3.62
CA MET A 1 -25.87 -25.74 -4.66
C MET A 1 -26.59 -24.73 -5.54
N ALA A 2 -26.17 -24.53 -6.78
CA ALA A 2 -26.87 -23.60 -7.69
C ALA A 2 -28.10 -24.33 -8.26
N ILE A 3 -29.31 -23.79 -8.04
CA ILE A 3 -30.54 -24.37 -8.59
C ILE A 3 -30.88 -23.63 -9.87
N LEU A 4 -30.57 -24.24 -11.00
CA LEU A 4 -31.15 -23.86 -12.29
C LEU A 4 -32.53 -24.52 -12.37
N SER A 5 -33.59 -23.76 -12.09
CA SER A 5 -34.96 -24.23 -12.34
C SER A 5 -35.28 -23.98 -13.82
N ASN A 6 -35.72 -25.01 -14.54
CA ASN A 6 -36.20 -24.94 -15.94
C ASN A 6 -37.54 -24.16 -16.11
N GLY A 7 -37.94 -23.38 -15.10
CA GLY A 7 -39.08 -22.46 -15.20
C GLY A 7 -38.60 -21.09 -15.65
N LYS A 8 -39.46 -20.35 -16.37
CA LYS A 8 -39.25 -18.99 -16.89
C LYS A 8 -39.01 -17.92 -15.79
N PHE A 9 -38.03 -18.11 -14.92
CA PHE A 9 -37.58 -17.13 -13.95
C PHE A 9 -36.45 -16.31 -14.58
N TYR A 10 -36.81 -15.18 -15.16
CA TYR A 10 -35.85 -14.12 -15.46
C TYR A 10 -35.50 -13.44 -14.13
N GLY A 11 -34.26 -13.61 -13.69
CA GLY A 11 -33.69 -12.86 -12.56
C GLY A 11 -33.23 -13.76 -11.42
N PHE A 12 -32.01 -13.50 -10.96
CA PHE A 12 -31.39 -14.01 -9.72
C PHE A 12 -30.67 -15.37 -9.83
N LEU A 13 -29.49 -15.35 -10.47
CA LEU A 13 -28.43 -16.32 -10.17
C LEU A 13 -27.53 -15.73 -9.08
N CYS A 14 -27.64 -16.28 -7.87
CA CYS A 14 -26.84 -15.90 -6.72
C CYS A 14 -26.47 -17.13 -5.89
N SER A 15 -25.47 -16.98 -5.01
CA SER A 15 -25.27 -17.93 -3.92
C SER A 15 -26.52 -17.98 -3.03
N VAL A 16 -26.93 -19.20 -2.67
CA VAL A 16 -28.12 -19.43 -1.84
C VAL A 16 -27.83 -20.41 -0.71
N LYS A 17 -28.52 -20.22 0.42
CA LYS A 17 -28.51 -21.14 1.58
C LYS A 17 -29.88 -21.77 1.78
N GLU A 18 -29.89 -23.05 2.15
CA GLU A 18 -31.12 -23.77 2.49
C GLU A 18 -31.67 -23.24 3.83
N THR A 19 -32.95 -22.86 3.87
CA THR A 19 -33.59 -22.30 5.08
C THR A 19 -34.03 -23.38 6.07
N GLY A 20 -33.94 -24.65 5.67
CA GLY A 20 -34.45 -25.80 6.43
C GLY A 20 -35.97 -25.99 6.35
N GLN A 21 -36.69 -25.09 5.69
CA GLN A 21 -38.13 -25.21 5.44
C GLN A 21 -38.40 -25.92 4.11
N LYS A 22 -39.55 -26.59 4.01
CA LYS A 22 -40.02 -27.21 2.75
C LYS A 22 -41.22 -26.44 2.24
N LEU A 23 -41.21 -26.12 0.95
CA LEU A 23 -42.35 -25.58 0.24
C LEU A 23 -43.48 -26.64 0.18
N ALA A 24 -44.72 -26.20 -0.09
CA ALA A 24 -45.91 -27.06 -0.08
C ALA A 24 -45.83 -28.28 -1.03
N ASN A 25 -44.92 -28.25 -2.01
CA ASN A 25 -44.63 -29.33 -2.94
C ASN A 25 -43.47 -30.25 -2.49
N GLY A 26 -42.97 -30.10 -1.26
CA GLY A 26 -41.88 -30.90 -0.70
C GLY A 26 -40.46 -30.46 -1.09
N VAL A 27 -40.34 -29.40 -1.90
CA VAL A 27 -39.04 -28.85 -2.33
C VAL A 27 -38.42 -28.02 -1.20
N LYS A 28 -37.10 -28.15 -1.01
CA LYS A 28 -36.33 -27.37 -0.03
C LYS A 28 -36.35 -25.88 -0.40
N GLU A 29 -36.58 -25.02 0.58
CA GLU A 29 -36.53 -23.57 0.40
C GLU A 29 -35.09 -23.07 0.51
N TYR A 30 -34.73 -22.13 -0.38
CA TYR A 30 -33.42 -21.50 -0.46
C TYR A 30 -33.58 -19.98 -0.47
N VAL A 31 -32.69 -19.27 0.23
CA VAL A 31 -32.65 -17.79 0.25
C VAL A 31 -31.30 -17.29 -0.24
N GLU A 32 -31.29 -16.07 -0.79
CA GLU A 32 -30.06 -15.38 -1.19
C GLU A 32 -29.06 -15.33 -0.02
N ASP A 33 -27.82 -15.71 -0.31
CA ASP A 33 -26.71 -15.74 0.63
C ASP A 33 -25.51 -15.05 -0.03
N PHE A 34 -25.68 -13.77 -0.28
CA PHE A 34 -24.69 -12.88 -0.88
C PHE A 34 -24.67 -11.55 -0.10
N VAL A 35 -23.47 -11.06 0.19
CA VAL A 35 -23.24 -9.72 0.76
C VAL A 35 -22.19 -9.04 -0.13
N SER A 36 -22.53 -7.88 -0.68
CA SER A 36 -21.62 -7.09 -1.54
C SER A 36 -20.57 -6.35 -0.70
N GLY A 37 -19.40 -6.09 -1.30
CA GLY A 37 -18.31 -5.29 -0.74
C GLY A 37 -17.08 -6.11 -0.37
N PHE A 38 -15.99 -5.42 -0.01
CA PHE A 38 -14.67 -6.04 0.24
C PHE A 38 -14.66 -7.09 1.35
N ALA A 39 -15.49 -6.92 2.38
CA ALA A 39 -15.69 -7.89 3.47
C ALA A 39 -16.96 -8.73 3.28
N GLY A 40 -17.57 -8.64 2.10
CA GLY A 40 -18.74 -9.41 1.69
C GLY A 40 -18.39 -10.88 1.44
N HIS A 41 -19.40 -11.65 1.03
CA HIS A 41 -19.25 -13.07 0.76
C HIS A 41 -20.27 -13.54 -0.28
N GLY A 42 -19.93 -14.61 -1.00
CA GLY A 42 -20.82 -15.22 -1.98
C GLY A 42 -20.63 -14.65 -3.39
N TRP A 43 -21.60 -14.90 -4.26
CA TRP A 43 -21.58 -14.35 -5.62
C TRP A 43 -22.98 -13.98 -6.10
N LYS A 44 -23.07 -12.98 -6.97
CA LYS A 44 -24.34 -12.57 -7.57
C LYS A 44 -24.15 -12.07 -8.99
N ILE A 45 -25.10 -12.42 -9.86
CA ILE A 45 -25.29 -11.84 -11.19
C ILE A 45 -26.65 -11.15 -11.21
N TRP A 46 -26.67 -9.84 -11.46
CA TRP A 46 -27.91 -9.06 -11.46
C TRP A 46 -27.89 -7.90 -12.46
N GLU A 47 -29.07 -7.48 -12.89
CA GLU A 47 -29.25 -6.26 -13.69
C GLU A 47 -29.20 -5.05 -12.75
N TYR A 48 -28.13 -4.25 -12.82
CA TYR A 48 -27.96 -3.08 -11.93
C TYR A 48 -28.59 -1.81 -12.51
N VAL A 49 -28.73 -1.74 -13.84
CA VAL A 49 -29.48 -0.74 -14.61
C VAL A 49 -30.14 -1.47 -15.77
N LYS A 50 -31.30 -1.01 -16.24
CA LYS A 50 -32.01 -1.62 -17.37
C LYS A 50 -31.07 -1.89 -18.57
N GLY A 51 -30.92 -3.15 -18.94
CA GLY A 51 -30.04 -3.68 -19.99
C GLY A 51 -28.57 -3.89 -19.59
N LYS A 52 -28.18 -3.57 -18.35
CA LYS A 52 -26.79 -3.63 -17.87
C LYS A 52 -26.65 -4.56 -16.67
N TRP A 53 -25.76 -5.53 -16.79
CA TRP A 53 -25.56 -6.59 -15.80
C TRP A 53 -24.26 -6.40 -15.03
N MET A 54 -24.25 -6.86 -13.78
CA MET A 54 -23.11 -6.86 -12.87
C MET A 54 -22.87 -8.26 -12.33
N LEU A 55 -21.61 -8.67 -12.25
CA LEU A 55 -21.14 -9.88 -11.58
C LEU A 55 -20.23 -9.44 -10.43
N GLU A 56 -20.54 -9.90 -9.22
CA GLU A 56 -19.68 -9.75 -8.04
C GLU A 56 -19.38 -11.14 -7.47
N ILE A 57 -18.09 -11.45 -7.28
CA ILE A 57 -17.58 -12.76 -6.86
C ILE A 57 -16.21 -12.63 -6.20
N ASP A 58 -15.93 -13.47 -5.20
CA ASP A 58 -14.66 -13.48 -4.46
C ASP A 58 -13.46 -13.94 -5.31
N SER A 59 -13.68 -14.91 -6.22
CA SER A 59 -12.63 -15.48 -7.05
C SER A 59 -13.20 -16.06 -8.33
N ILE A 60 -12.61 -15.67 -9.46
CA ILE A 60 -12.91 -16.25 -10.77
C ILE A 60 -11.73 -17.11 -11.22
N ARG A 61 -12.00 -18.36 -11.59
CA ARG A 61 -11.04 -19.22 -12.29
C ARG A 61 -11.61 -19.51 -13.66
N VAL A 62 -11.02 -18.92 -14.69
CA VAL A 62 -11.34 -19.23 -16.08
C VAL A 62 -10.33 -20.27 -16.57
N ARG A 63 -10.82 -21.40 -17.09
CA ARG A 63 -9.96 -22.49 -17.60
C ARG A 63 -9.64 -22.35 -19.10
N GLY A 64 -10.34 -21.46 -19.80
CA GLY A 64 -10.09 -21.08 -21.19
C GLY A 64 -9.87 -19.56 -21.28
N GLN A 65 -10.60 -18.88 -22.16
CA GLN A 65 -10.43 -17.45 -22.41
C GLN A 65 -11.30 -16.56 -21.51
N PHE A 66 -10.73 -15.43 -21.03
CA PHE A 66 -11.47 -14.36 -20.37
C PHE A 66 -11.44 -13.08 -21.23
N THR A 67 -12.53 -12.84 -21.98
CA THR A 67 -12.65 -11.69 -22.91
C THR A 67 -13.47 -10.58 -22.28
N VAL A 68 -12.93 -9.36 -22.27
CA VAL A 68 -13.62 -8.15 -21.78
C VAL A 68 -13.30 -6.96 -22.67
N PHE A 69 -14.27 -6.06 -22.87
CA PHE A 69 -14.09 -4.85 -23.66
C PHE A 69 -13.23 -3.80 -22.92
N GLU A 70 -13.41 -3.69 -21.61
CA GLU A 70 -12.66 -2.80 -20.73
C GLU A 70 -12.41 -3.52 -19.39
N MET A 71 -11.16 -3.49 -18.90
CA MET A 71 -10.79 -4.06 -17.60
C MET A 71 -10.13 -3.01 -16.72
N LEU A 72 -10.74 -2.71 -15.58
CA LEU A 72 -10.12 -1.91 -14.53
C LEU A 72 -9.62 -2.85 -13.42
N ILE A 73 -8.31 -2.96 -13.28
CA ILE A 73 -7.65 -3.86 -12.32
C ILE A 73 -6.97 -3.06 -11.23
N SER A 74 -7.30 -3.33 -9.96
CA SER A 74 -6.61 -2.70 -8.83
C SER A 74 -5.26 -3.34 -8.49
N LYS A 75 -5.05 -4.64 -8.77
CA LYS A 75 -3.79 -5.35 -8.51
C LYS A 75 -3.65 -6.63 -9.35
N VAL A 76 -2.48 -6.84 -9.95
CA VAL A 76 -2.06 -8.11 -10.58
C VAL A 76 -1.05 -8.81 -9.66
N ARG A 77 -1.24 -10.10 -9.36
CA ARG A 77 -0.35 -10.86 -8.45
C ARG A 77 0.79 -11.57 -9.18
N ALA A 78 0.53 -12.18 -10.34
CA ALA A 78 1.54 -12.89 -11.12
C ALA A 78 1.08 -13.03 -12.58
N ILE A 79 2.05 -13.02 -13.49
CA ILE A 79 1.92 -13.46 -14.89
C ILE A 79 2.90 -14.63 -15.04
N ILE A 80 2.41 -15.77 -15.55
CA ILE A 80 3.24 -16.95 -15.82
C ILE A 80 3.41 -17.05 -17.34
N GLY A 81 4.66 -17.09 -17.82
CA GLY A 81 4.97 -17.08 -19.25
C GLY A 81 5.18 -15.66 -19.80
N ALA A 82 4.47 -15.34 -20.88
CA ALA A 82 4.58 -14.04 -21.55
C ALA A 82 3.21 -13.40 -21.85
N GLN A 83 3.19 -12.07 -21.90
CA GLN A 83 2.08 -11.25 -22.33
C GLN A 83 2.51 -10.43 -23.53
N ALA A 84 1.82 -10.60 -24.65
CA ALA A 84 2.03 -9.82 -25.86
C ALA A 84 0.96 -8.72 -25.98
N ILE A 85 1.39 -7.51 -26.36
CA ILE A 85 0.51 -6.43 -26.79
C ILE A 85 0.74 -6.26 -28.29
N THR A 86 -0.28 -6.61 -29.07
CA THR A 86 -0.21 -6.66 -30.53
C THR A 86 -1.50 -6.13 -31.16
N GLN A 87 -1.54 -6.05 -32.50
CA GLN A 87 -2.63 -5.36 -33.21
C GLN A 87 -3.84 -6.25 -33.50
N GLY A 88 -3.81 -7.52 -33.11
CA GLY A 88 -4.92 -8.42 -33.35
C GLY A 88 -4.88 -9.68 -32.51
N CYS A 89 -6.06 -10.18 -32.16
CA CYS A 89 -6.26 -11.45 -31.48
C CYS A 89 -7.56 -12.11 -31.95
N GLY A 90 -7.70 -13.41 -31.71
CA GLY A 90 -8.93 -14.14 -32.00
C GLY A 90 -8.93 -15.55 -31.45
N LYS A 91 -10.12 -16.13 -31.32
CA LYS A 91 -10.30 -17.54 -30.97
C LYS A 91 -10.75 -18.33 -32.21
N ILE A 92 -10.08 -19.44 -32.48
CA ILE A 92 -10.42 -20.31 -33.61
C ILE A 92 -11.76 -21.01 -33.35
N LYS A 93 -12.72 -20.82 -34.26
CA LYS A 93 -14.03 -21.50 -34.28
C LYS A 93 -13.97 -22.81 -35.03
N THR A 94 -13.36 -22.81 -36.22
CA THR A 94 -13.10 -24.01 -37.01
C THR A 94 -11.69 -23.95 -37.61
N ALA A 95 -11.05 -25.12 -37.73
CA ALA A 95 -9.81 -25.29 -38.47
C ALA A 95 -9.93 -26.57 -39.30
N GLU A 96 -10.05 -26.41 -40.61
CA GLU A 96 -10.27 -27.51 -41.55
C GLU A 96 -9.17 -27.53 -42.61
N LEU A 97 -8.85 -28.69 -43.16
CA LEU A 97 -7.95 -28.78 -44.31
C LEU A 97 -8.68 -28.30 -45.56
N SER A 98 -8.00 -27.57 -46.43
CA SER A 98 -8.49 -27.26 -47.77
C SER A 98 -8.71 -28.54 -48.58
N GLU A 99 -9.56 -28.48 -49.61
CA GLU A 99 -9.93 -29.66 -50.43
C GLU A 99 -8.72 -30.36 -51.07
N ASP A 100 -7.65 -29.60 -51.36
CA ASP A 100 -6.38 -30.08 -51.90
C ASP A 100 -5.37 -30.51 -50.81
N GLY A 101 -5.73 -30.36 -49.53
CA GLY A 101 -4.88 -30.68 -48.38
C GLY A 101 -3.66 -29.78 -48.23
N SER A 102 -3.58 -28.63 -48.90
CA SER A 102 -2.40 -27.76 -48.92
C SER A 102 -2.37 -26.67 -47.85
N ALA A 103 -3.52 -26.33 -47.26
CA ALA A 103 -3.65 -25.31 -46.23
C ALA A 103 -4.68 -25.65 -45.15
N TYR A 104 -4.56 -25.00 -43.98
CA TYR A 104 -5.62 -24.91 -43.00
C TYR A 104 -6.49 -23.69 -43.30
N LEU A 105 -7.80 -23.90 -43.34
CA LEU A 105 -8.84 -22.88 -43.43
C LEU A 105 -9.40 -22.66 -42.02
N ILE A 106 -9.11 -21.48 -41.47
CA ILE A 106 -9.42 -21.11 -40.10
C ILE A 106 -10.56 -20.07 -40.12
N THR A 107 -11.60 -20.31 -39.35
CA THR A 107 -12.61 -19.28 -39.04
C THR A 107 -12.52 -18.90 -37.58
N LEU A 108 -12.82 -17.64 -37.25
CA LEU A 108 -12.80 -17.15 -35.88
C LEU A 108 -14.20 -17.09 -35.28
N GLU A 109 -14.28 -17.11 -33.94
CA GLU A 109 -15.56 -16.97 -33.23
C GLU A 109 -16.14 -15.56 -33.37
N ASP A 110 -15.26 -14.55 -33.44
CA ASP A 110 -15.62 -13.16 -33.66
C ASP A 110 -15.64 -12.84 -35.17
N ALA A 111 -16.65 -12.08 -35.59
CA ALA A 111 -16.83 -11.66 -36.98
C ALA A 111 -15.96 -10.44 -37.33
N ASP A 112 -15.56 -9.63 -36.34
CA ASP A 112 -14.69 -8.47 -36.53
C ASP A 112 -13.22 -8.91 -36.47
N MET A 113 -12.73 -9.47 -37.57
CA MET A 113 -11.36 -9.98 -37.64
C MET A 113 -10.32 -8.86 -37.83
N SER A 114 -9.36 -8.77 -36.92
CA SER A 114 -8.23 -7.82 -37.04
C SER A 114 -7.03 -8.35 -37.82
N PHE A 115 -7.07 -9.59 -38.31
CA PHE A 115 -5.99 -10.24 -39.07
C PHE A 115 -6.02 -9.85 -40.55
N MET A 116 -4.85 -9.73 -41.16
CA MET A 116 -4.65 -9.38 -42.57
C MET A 116 -3.77 -10.42 -43.27
N GLU A 117 -3.77 -10.37 -44.60
CA GLU A 117 -2.81 -11.09 -45.43
C GLU A 117 -1.37 -10.82 -44.96
N HIS A 118 -0.53 -11.85 -44.98
CA HIS A 118 0.88 -11.81 -44.54
C HIS A 118 1.11 -11.55 -43.05
N ASP A 119 0.07 -11.50 -42.22
CA ASP A 119 0.26 -11.47 -40.78
C ASP A 119 0.85 -12.79 -40.29
N PHE A 120 1.80 -12.71 -39.36
CA PHE A 120 2.19 -13.88 -38.61
C PHE A 120 1.24 -14.07 -37.43
N ILE A 121 0.62 -15.24 -37.33
CA ILE A 121 -0.21 -15.62 -36.18
C ILE A 121 0.56 -16.55 -35.26
N ARG A 122 0.40 -16.34 -33.96
CA ARG A 122 1.05 -17.14 -32.92
C ARG A 122 0.01 -17.67 -31.94
N CYS A 123 0.11 -18.96 -31.63
CA CYS A 123 -0.59 -19.62 -30.52
C CYS A 123 0.46 -20.17 -29.56
N GLN A 124 0.27 -20.01 -28.26
CA GLN A 124 1.17 -20.55 -27.24
C GLN A 124 0.41 -20.89 -25.96
N GLU A 125 0.39 -22.16 -25.58
CA GLU A 125 -0.22 -22.65 -24.34
C GLU A 125 0.83 -23.20 -23.36
N PHE A 126 0.69 -22.85 -22.08
CA PHE A 126 1.66 -23.19 -21.02
C PHE A 126 1.21 -24.37 -20.11
N THR A 127 0.10 -25.06 -20.41
CA THR A 127 -0.44 -26.14 -19.55
C THR A 127 -0.52 -27.50 -20.25
N GLY A 128 0.03 -28.54 -19.61
CA GLY A 128 -0.21 -29.97 -19.93
C GLY A 128 0.56 -30.52 -21.13
N SER A 129 0.53 -29.82 -22.26
CA SER A 129 1.27 -30.11 -23.49
C SER A 129 1.57 -28.77 -24.16
N GLN A 130 2.85 -28.43 -24.37
CA GLN A 130 3.25 -27.15 -24.96
C GLN A 130 2.81 -27.08 -26.43
N LYS A 131 1.61 -26.52 -26.67
CA LYS A 131 1.14 -26.23 -28.02
C LYS A 131 1.69 -24.88 -28.43
N VAL A 132 2.52 -24.86 -29.47
CA VAL A 132 3.10 -23.63 -30.03
C VAL A 132 3.16 -23.70 -31.56
N TYR A 133 2.65 -22.66 -32.21
CA TYR A 133 2.91 -22.42 -33.63
C TYR A 133 3.00 -20.92 -33.89
N HIS A 134 3.88 -20.54 -34.82
CA HIS A 134 4.05 -19.17 -35.31
C HIS A 134 4.14 -19.25 -36.84
N VAL A 135 3.06 -18.87 -37.53
CA VAL A 135 2.85 -19.18 -38.97
C VAL A 135 2.37 -17.96 -39.72
N GLU A 136 2.67 -17.88 -41.02
CA GLU A 136 2.23 -16.78 -41.88
C GLU A 136 0.85 -17.06 -42.49
N ILE A 137 -0.02 -16.04 -42.46
CA ILE A 137 -1.27 -16.04 -43.20
C ILE A 137 -0.99 -15.80 -44.68
N GLU A 138 -1.42 -16.71 -45.53
CA GLU A 138 -1.34 -16.51 -46.99
C GLU A 138 -2.46 -15.61 -47.49
N SER A 139 -3.68 -15.73 -46.96
CA SER A 139 -4.80 -14.85 -47.35
C SER A 139 -5.90 -14.79 -46.29
N VAL A 140 -6.63 -13.67 -46.29
CA VAL A 140 -7.85 -13.48 -45.50
C VAL A 140 -8.98 -13.03 -46.42
N ALA A 141 -9.98 -13.88 -46.63
CA ALA A 141 -11.12 -13.59 -47.49
C ALA A 141 -12.42 -14.13 -46.87
N ASP A 142 -13.49 -13.34 -46.91
CA ASP A 142 -14.83 -13.72 -46.42
C ASP A 142 -14.84 -14.28 -44.98
N GLY A 143 -13.96 -13.77 -44.11
CA GLY A 143 -13.82 -14.22 -42.72
C GLY A 143 -13.08 -15.56 -42.54
N ILE A 144 -12.42 -16.05 -43.60
CA ILE A 144 -11.61 -17.26 -43.60
C ILE A 144 -10.14 -16.86 -43.70
N ILE A 145 -9.34 -17.33 -42.75
CA ILE A 145 -7.88 -17.21 -42.74
C ILE A 145 -7.31 -18.48 -43.37
N ARG A 146 -6.54 -18.33 -44.45
CA ARG A 146 -5.83 -19.45 -45.09
C ARG A 146 -4.36 -19.45 -44.66
N VAL A 147 -3.93 -20.55 -44.05
CA VAL A 147 -2.54 -20.76 -43.60
C VAL A 147 -1.97 -22.01 -44.28
N PRO A 148 -0.91 -21.91 -45.10
CA PRO A 148 -0.33 -23.06 -45.78
C PRO A 148 0.19 -24.11 -44.78
N LEU A 149 0.06 -25.40 -45.10
CA LEU A 149 0.61 -26.47 -44.26
C LEU A 149 2.14 -26.38 -44.14
N SER A 150 2.80 -25.86 -45.18
CA SER A 150 4.24 -25.65 -45.20
C SER A 150 4.76 -24.68 -44.14
N GLU A 151 3.89 -23.84 -43.57
CA GLU A 151 4.27 -22.92 -42.51
C GLU A 151 4.44 -23.59 -41.15
N PHE A 152 3.82 -24.76 -40.95
CA PHE A 152 3.84 -25.49 -39.69
C PHE A 152 5.01 -26.48 -39.62
N ASP A 153 5.51 -26.69 -38.40
CA ASP A 153 6.54 -27.69 -38.15
C ASP A 153 5.97 -29.11 -38.33
N LEU A 154 6.70 -29.94 -39.08
CA LEU A 154 6.36 -31.34 -39.34
C LEU A 154 7.19 -32.28 -38.45
N GLY A 155 6.55 -33.29 -37.87
CA GLY A 155 7.20 -34.35 -37.12
C GLY A 155 7.84 -35.42 -38.02
N GLU A 156 8.41 -36.46 -37.41
CA GLU A 156 9.12 -37.55 -38.11
C GLU A 156 8.26 -38.29 -39.14
N GLU A 157 6.93 -38.26 -39.01
CA GLU A 157 5.97 -38.89 -39.93
C GLU A 157 5.39 -37.92 -40.98
N GLY A 158 5.90 -36.69 -41.07
CA GLY A 158 5.38 -35.66 -41.98
C GLY A 158 4.03 -35.07 -41.55
N ILE A 159 3.63 -35.32 -40.29
CA ILE A 159 2.40 -34.80 -39.68
C ILE A 159 2.74 -33.50 -38.93
N VAL A 160 1.88 -32.49 -39.04
CA VAL A 160 2.02 -31.23 -38.30
C VAL A 160 2.05 -31.49 -36.79
N VAL A 161 3.10 -31.01 -36.12
CA VAL A 161 3.33 -31.25 -34.68
C VAL A 161 2.29 -30.53 -33.81
N ASN A 162 1.97 -29.28 -34.15
CA ASN A 162 1.02 -28.44 -33.42
C ASN A 162 -0.03 -27.86 -34.39
N PRO A 163 -1.01 -28.66 -34.84
CA PRO A 163 -2.01 -28.19 -35.80
C PRO A 163 -2.98 -27.19 -35.15
N PRO A 164 -3.48 -26.21 -35.91
CA PRO A 164 -4.51 -25.30 -35.41
C PRO A 164 -5.78 -26.10 -35.10
N ALA A 165 -6.45 -25.78 -33.99
CA ALA A 165 -7.66 -26.48 -33.57
C ALA A 165 -8.74 -25.52 -33.07
N PRO A 166 -10.03 -25.90 -33.14
CA PRO A 166 -11.11 -25.16 -32.49
C PRO A 166 -10.81 -24.92 -31.00
N GLY A 167 -10.95 -23.67 -30.57
CA GLY A 167 -10.68 -23.21 -29.21
C GLY A 167 -9.33 -22.50 -29.01
N ASP A 168 -8.37 -22.66 -29.95
CA ASP A 168 -7.05 -22.03 -29.88
C ASP A 168 -7.16 -20.50 -29.80
N ASP A 169 -6.37 -19.89 -28.90
CA ASP A 169 -6.18 -18.44 -28.82
C ASP A 169 -4.97 -18.02 -29.66
N ILE A 170 -5.24 -17.24 -30.72
CA ILE A 170 -4.21 -16.75 -31.63
C ILE A 170 -4.05 -15.23 -31.50
N VAL A 171 -2.81 -14.77 -31.63
CA VAL A 171 -2.45 -13.35 -31.67
C VAL A 171 -1.66 -13.03 -32.94
N GLN A 172 -1.83 -11.82 -33.46
CA GLN A 172 -1.00 -11.30 -34.54
C GLN A 172 0.36 -10.91 -33.94
N PHE A 173 1.47 -11.34 -34.54
CA PHE A 173 2.81 -11.10 -34.02
C PHE A 173 3.80 -10.89 -35.18
N GLY A 174 3.62 -9.77 -35.88
CA GLY A 174 4.39 -9.37 -37.05
C GLY A 174 3.64 -9.54 -38.38
N ASN A 175 4.25 -9.08 -39.47
CA ASN A 175 3.73 -9.24 -40.83
C ASN A 175 4.90 -9.25 -41.82
N SER A 176 4.91 -10.13 -42.82
CA SER A 176 6.06 -10.27 -43.73
C SER A 176 6.23 -9.07 -44.69
N GLN A 177 5.17 -8.27 -44.92
CA GLN A 177 5.16 -7.18 -45.91
C GLN A 177 4.78 -5.81 -45.31
N ASN A 178 3.68 -5.75 -44.57
CA ASN A 178 3.11 -4.51 -44.04
C ASN A 178 3.88 -4.02 -42.80
N LYS A 179 4.75 -3.04 -43.02
CA LYS A 179 5.57 -2.40 -41.96
C LYS A 179 4.76 -1.84 -40.79
N ALA A 180 3.51 -1.39 -41.01
CA ALA A 180 2.67 -0.86 -39.94
C ALA A 180 2.24 -1.94 -38.93
N ARG A 181 2.37 -3.23 -39.28
CA ARG A 181 1.97 -4.39 -38.46
C ARG A 181 3.17 -5.20 -37.95
N GLN A 182 4.38 -4.69 -38.11
CA GLN A 182 5.64 -5.33 -37.74
C GLN A 182 6.11 -4.99 -36.32
N SER A 183 5.18 -4.64 -35.41
CA SER A 183 5.50 -4.19 -34.05
C SER A 183 4.80 -5.03 -32.99
N ALA A 184 5.48 -5.27 -31.87
CA ALA A 184 4.91 -5.89 -30.68
C ALA A 184 5.57 -5.34 -29.41
N ILE A 185 4.84 -5.36 -28.30
CA ILE A 185 5.44 -5.28 -26.96
C ILE A 185 5.29 -6.66 -26.33
N TYR A 186 6.41 -7.22 -25.87
CA TYR A 186 6.47 -8.57 -25.33
C TYR A 186 7.02 -8.54 -23.90
N LEU A 187 6.17 -8.86 -22.94
CA LEU A 187 6.51 -8.93 -21.51
C LEU A 187 6.67 -10.39 -21.15
N HIS A 188 7.87 -10.83 -20.76
CA HIS A 188 8.11 -12.23 -20.43
C HIS A 188 8.78 -12.36 -19.06
N ALA A 189 8.33 -13.35 -18.28
CA ALA A 189 8.73 -13.53 -16.89
C ALA A 189 9.87 -14.54 -16.71
N ASP A 190 10.00 -15.55 -17.60
CA ASP A 190 10.96 -16.64 -17.42
C ASP A 190 11.15 -17.55 -18.65
N GLU A 191 11.00 -17.06 -19.89
CA GLU A 191 11.11 -17.97 -21.05
C GLU A 191 12.53 -18.56 -21.22
N THR A 192 13.55 -17.97 -20.57
CA THR A 192 14.95 -18.44 -20.53
C THR A 192 15.69 -18.14 -19.21
N GLY A 193 15.00 -17.89 -18.09
CA GLY A 193 15.66 -17.43 -16.85
C GLY A 193 15.85 -15.91 -16.77
N GLN A 194 15.25 -15.15 -17.69
CA GLN A 194 15.57 -13.75 -17.94
C GLN A 194 14.31 -12.89 -18.14
N PRO A 195 13.68 -12.38 -17.08
CA PRO A 195 12.52 -11.52 -17.22
C PRO A 195 12.90 -10.23 -17.94
N ALA A 196 12.16 -9.88 -18.99
CA ALA A 196 12.35 -8.60 -19.69
C ALA A 196 11.04 -8.06 -20.29
N ILE A 197 11.07 -6.75 -20.59
CA ILE A 197 10.08 -6.07 -21.41
C ILE A 197 10.76 -5.68 -22.71
N ASP A 198 10.27 -6.22 -23.82
CA ASP A 198 10.81 -5.99 -25.16
C ASP A 198 9.84 -5.16 -25.99
N VAL A 199 10.32 -4.05 -26.54
CA VAL A 199 9.65 -3.32 -27.62
C VAL A 199 10.32 -3.72 -28.92
N MET A 200 9.54 -4.34 -29.79
CA MET A 200 10.02 -4.98 -31.01
C MET A 200 9.46 -4.27 -32.24
N PHE A 201 10.31 -4.08 -33.24
CA PHE A 201 9.95 -3.54 -34.55
C PHE A 201 10.56 -4.41 -35.65
N ASP A 202 10.09 -4.22 -36.88
CA ASP A 202 10.53 -4.95 -38.07
C ASP A 202 10.36 -6.47 -37.96
N ILE A 203 9.35 -6.95 -37.23
CA ILE A 203 8.98 -8.37 -37.13
C ILE A 203 8.38 -8.84 -38.48
N ASN A 204 9.27 -9.02 -39.44
CA ASN A 204 8.98 -9.40 -40.83
C ASN A 204 9.28 -10.88 -41.12
N SER A 205 9.62 -11.65 -40.09
CA SER A 205 9.88 -13.08 -40.19
C SER A 205 9.65 -13.78 -38.85
N LYS A 206 9.69 -15.11 -38.85
CA LYS A 206 9.67 -15.96 -37.65
C LYS A 206 10.97 -15.87 -36.83
N ASN A 207 12.06 -15.34 -37.40
CA ASN A 207 13.28 -15.04 -36.66
C ASN A 207 13.22 -13.63 -36.05
N TRP A 208 13.46 -13.55 -34.74
CA TRP A 208 13.42 -12.32 -33.95
C TRP A 208 14.80 -11.69 -33.69
N ASP A 209 15.87 -12.25 -34.26
CA ASP A 209 17.21 -11.68 -34.21
C ASP A 209 17.21 -10.24 -34.76
N GLY A 210 17.75 -9.31 -33.96
CA GLY A 210 17.80 -7.88 -34.30
C GLY A 210 16.45 -7.15 -34.33
N LYS A 211 15.36 -7.79 -33.89
CA LYS A 211 14.01 -7.19 -33.88
C LYS A 211 13.67 -6.46 -32.57
N VAL A 212 14.38 -6.78 -31.49
CA VAL A 212 14.27 -6.07 -30.21
C VAL A 212 14.95 -4.71 -30.36
N LYS A 213 14.16 -3.62 -30.27
CA LYS A 213 14.68 -2.25 -30.37
C LYS A 213 14.79 -1.55 -29.03
N ILE A 214 13.99 -1.96 -28.04
CA ILE A 214 14.13 -1.53 -26.65
C ILE A 214 13.98 -2.76 -25.77
N ARG A 215 14.86 -2.89 -24.77
CA ARG A 215 14.77 -3.93 -23.74
C ARG A 215 14.98 -3.32 -22.36
N VAL A 216 14.15 -3.74 -21.41
CA VAL A 216 14.28 -3.46 -19.98
C VAL A 216 14.33 -4.76 -19.21
N GLY A 217 15.46 -5.06 -18.56
CA GLY A 217 15.71 -6.35 -17.90
C GLY A 217 16.32 -7.38 -18.84
N GLY A 218 16.43 -8.63 -18.37
CA GLY A 218 17.09 -9.73 -19.09
C GLY A 218 18.51 -9.41 -19.58
N ASP A 219 19.06 -10.25 -20.45
CA ASP A 219 20.33 -10.00 -21.12
C ASP A 219 20.14 -9.01 -22.27
N ILE A 220 21.01 -8.01 -22.34
CA ILE A 220 21.02 -6.99 -23.40
C ILE A 220 21.62 -7.61 -24.69
N PRO A 221 21.01 -7.37 -25.87
CA PRO A 221 21.57 -7.78 -27.16
C PRO A 221 23.05 -7.38 -27.31
N ASP A 222 23.88 -8.30 -27.81
CA ASP A 222 25.31 -8.11 -28.09
C ASP A 222 26.19 -7.66 -26.89
N SER A 223 25.69 -7.78 -25.66
CA SER A 223 26.41 -7.30 -24.46
C SER A 223 27.29 -8.35 -23.77
N GLY A 224 27.24 -9.61 -24.22
CA GLY A 224 27.93 -10.72 -23.54
C GLY A 224 27.28 -11.14 -22.21
N GLY A 225 25.96 -10.97 -22.07
CA GLY A 225 25.20 -11.38 -20.87
C GLY A 225 25.02 -10.29 -19.81
N LEU A 226 25.29 -9.02 -20.15
CA LEU A 226 25.00 -7.90 -19.25
C LEU A 226 23.51 -7.57 -19.25
N LYS A 227 23.01 -7.08 -18.13
CA LYS A 227 21.58 -6.80 -17.91
C LYS A 227 21.35 -5.32 -17.66
N GLY A 228 20.21 -4.78 -18.09
CA GLY A 228 19.89 -3.36 -17.87
C GLY A 228 18.87 -2.78 -18.86
N PHE A 229 19.13 -1.57 -19.33
CA PHE A 229 18.35 -0.87 -20.34
C PHE A 229 19.09 -0.84 -21.68
N TYR A 230 18.41 -1.20 -22.76
CA TYR A 230 18.94 -1.16 -24.12
C TYR A 230 17.95 -0.45 -25.03
N CYS A 231 18.48 0.40 -25.92
CA CYS A 231 17.71 0.96 -27.03
C CYS A 231 18.57 1.10 -28.30
N GLU A 232 18.03 0.68 -29.45
CA GLU A 232 18.59 0.96 -30.77
C GLU A 232 18.03 2.28 -31.29
N ASN A 233 18.90 3.21 -31.69
CA ASN A 233 18.52 4.55 -32.17
C ASN A 233 17.58 5.31 -31.21
N GLY A 234 17.72 5.06 -29.90
CA GLY A 234 16.91 5.66 -28.85
C GLY A 234 17.52 6.92 -28.25
N MET A 235 16.67 7.77 -27.68
CA MET A 235 17.06 8.97 -26.94
C MET A 235 16.73 8.79 -25.45
N ILE A 236 17.69 9.06 -24.56
CA ILE A 236 17.45 9.15 -23.11
C ILE A 236 17.51 10.62 -22.72
N LYS A 237 16.37 11.21 -22.40
CA LYS A 237 16.23 12.66 -22.16
C LYS A 237 15.59 12.93 -20.80
N GLY A 238 16.26 13.72 -19.96
CA GLY A 238 15.71 14.24 -18.71
C GLY A 238 15.32 15.71 -18.84
N THR A 239 14.09 16.06 -18.47
CA THR A 239 13.63 17.46 -18.43
C THR A 239 13.18 17.88 -17.04
N ASP A 240 13.26 19.17 -16.73
CA ASP A 240 12.61 19.73 -15.55
C ASP A 240 11.08 19.86 -15.76
N SER A 241 10.38 20.37 -14.74
CA SER A 241 8.92 20.57 -14.79
C SER A 241 8.44 21.60 -15.82
N ASN A 242 9.34 22.41 -16.37
CA ASN A 242 9.04 23.43 -17.39
C ASN A 242 9.33 22.91 -18.80
N GLY A 243 9.80 21.67 -18.94
CA GLY A 243 10.21 21.08 -20.22
C GLY A 243 11.63 21.43 -20.64
N HIS A 244 12.43 22.07 -19.77
CA HIS A 244 13.84 22.37 -20.04
C HIS A 244 14.68 21.08 -19.95
N THR A 245 15.61 20.87 -20.88
CA THR A 245 16.41 19.62 -20.94
C THR A 245 17.63 19.72 -20.03
N VAL A 246 17.71 18.86 -19.03
CA VAL A 246 18.81 18.85 -18.05
C VAL A 246 19.95 17.94 -18.50
N TYR A 247 19.63 16.83 -19.16
CA TYR A 247 20.58 15.92 -19.79
C TYR A 247 19.93 15.17 -20.95
N CYS A 248 20.73 14.77 -21.94
CA CYS A 248 20.27 13.98 -23.07
C CYS A 248 21.39 13.08 -23.62
N ILE A 249 21.08 11.81 -23.87
CA ILE A 249 21.90 10.90 -24.68
C ILE A 249 21.15 10.73 -26.00
N TYR A 250 21.79 11.14 -27.09
CA TYR A 250 21.19 11.20 -28.42
C TYR A 250 21.45 9.90 -29.20
N PRO A 251 20.59 9.57 -30.18
CA PRO A 251 20.78 8.40 -31.03
C PRO A 251 22.07 8.41 -31.86
N ASP A 252 22.61 9.60 -32.15
CA ASP A 252 23.87 9.76 -32.88
C ASP A 252 25.12 9.48 -32.02
N GLY A 253 24.93 9.11 -30.74
CA GLY A 253 25.98 8.81 -29.77
C GLY A 253 26.50 10.03 -29.02
N THR A 254 26.00 11.24 -29.29
CA THR A 254 26.33 12.42 -28.51
C THR A 254 25.61 12.40 -27.15
N ALA A 255 26.24 12.98 -26.12
CA ALA A 255 25.64 13.05 -24.79
C ALA A 255 25.91 14.41 -24.14
N GLU A 256 24.90 14.99 -23.50
CA GLU A 256 24.98 16.25 -22.77
C GLU A 256 24.44 16.09 -21.34
N PHE A 257 25.09 16.72 -20.38
CA PHE A 257 24.75 16.63 -18.96
C PHE A 257 24.86 17.99 -18.26
N GLY A 258 23.99 18.21 -17.27
CA GLY A 258 24.06 19.38 -16.38
C GLY A 258 23.73 20.68 -17.11
N ASP A 259 22.64 20.71 -17.87
CA ASP A 259 22.23 21.88 -18.66
C ASP A 259 23.34 22.35 -19.61
N ASN A 260 23.80 21.40 -20.43
CA ASN A 260 24.87 21.61 -21.39
C ASN A 260 26.22 22.02 -20.76
N SER A 261 26.43 21.79 -19.46
CA SER A 261 27.72 21.99 -18.77
C SER A 261 28.78 20.96 -19.18
N ALA A 262 28.35 19.77 -19.62
CA ALA A 262 29.20 18.76 -20.20
C ALA A 262 28.61 18.25 -21.51
N LYS A 263 29.45 18.05 -22.52
CA LYS A 263 29.08 17.49 -23.82
C LYS A 263 30.15 16.53 -24.32
N PHE A 264 29.72 15.37 -24.82
CA PHE A 264 30.56 14.34 -25.40
C PHE A 264 30.10 14.07 -26.84
N CYS A 265 31.02 14.18 -27.79
CA CYS A 265 30.75 13.98 -29.21
C CYS A 265 31.37 12.68 -29.74
N THR A 266 30.80 12.12 -30.80
CA THR A 266 31.28 10.88 -31.41
C THR A 266 32.56 11.04 -32.23
N ASP A 267 32.90 12.27 -32.63
CA ASP A 267 34.18 12.64 -33.25
C ASP A 267 35.34 12.73 -32.23
N LYS A 268 35.11 12.26 -30.99
CA LYS A 268 36.02 12.32 -29.84
C LYS A 268 36.33 13.75 -29.36
N SER A 269 35.53 14.74 -29.76
CA SER A 269 35.54 16.07 -29.13
C SER A 269 34.57 16.14 -27.96
N GLY A 270 34.68 17.20 -27.17
CA GLY A 270 33.76 17.44 -26.07
C GLY A 270 34.25 18.52 -25.12
N TYR A 271 33.46 18.75 -24.07
CA TYR A 271 33.83 19.66 -23.00
C TYR A 271 33.12 19.33 -21.69
N ILE A 272 33.65 19.86 -20.59
CA ILE A 272 33.06 19.84 -19.25
C ILE A 272 33.19 21.23 -18.59
N ALA A 273 32.49 21.43 -17.47
CA ALA A 273 32.49 22.69 -16.72
C ALA A 273 32.17 23.92 -17.61
N GLY A 274 31.16 23.79 -18.47
CA GLY A 274 30.70 24.87 -19.35
C GLY A 274 31.72 25.26 -20.43
N GLY A 275 32.68 24.40 -20.75
CA GLY A 275 33.72 24.67 -21.74
C GLY A 275 35.08 25.08 -21.18
N ALA A 276 35.20 25.24 -19.85
CA ALA A 276 36.48 25.56 -19.20
C ALA A 276 37.56 24.50 -19.50
N ILE A 277 37.13 23.24 -19.64
CA ILE A 277 37.97 22.16 -20.15
C ILE A 277 37.27 21.61 -21.40
N SER A 278 37.94 21.74 -22.55
CA SER A 278 37.45 21.22 -23.83
C SER A 278 38.53 20.44 -24.55
N TRP A 279 38.16 19.51 -25.42
CA TRP A 279 39.12 18.72 -26.17
C TRP A 279 38.65 18.43 -27.58
N VAL A 280 39.61 18.25 -28.47
CA VAL A 280 39.41 17.82 -29.85
C VAL A 280 40.43 16.75 -30.19
N TRP A 281 40.02 15.73 -30.94
CA TRP A 281 40.94 14.69 -31.41
C TRP A 281 41.88 15.22 -32.50
N ASN A 282 43.19 15.08 -32.28
CA ASN A 282 44.19 15.40 -33.30
C ASN A 282 44.67 14.09 -33.95
N ALA A 283 44.35 13.90 -35.22
CA ALA A 283 44.67 12.69 -35.97
C ALA A 283 46.18 12.48 -36.18
N GLU A 284 46.95 13.55 -36.38
CA GLU A 284 48.40 13.49 -36.59
C GLU A 284 49.14 13.05 -35.33
N LYS A 285 48.77 13.65 -34.19
CA LYS A 285 49.38 13.38 -32.88
C LYS A 285 48.82 12.14 -32.19
N LYS A 286 47.77 11.53 -32.75
CA LYS A 286 47.04 10.37 -32.20
C LYS A 286 46.60 10.56 -30.73
N LYS A 287 46.24 11.79 -30.35
CA LYS A 287 45.79 12.14 -29.00
C LYS A 287 44.77 13.27 -29.01
N CYS A 288 43.95 13.34 -27.96
CA CYS A 288 43.10 14.50 -27.70
C CYS A 288 43.98 15.69 -27.28
N VAL A 289 43.76 16.84 -27.91
CA VAL A 289 44.36 18.11 -27.49
C VAL A 289 43.35 18.80 -26.59
N CYS A 290 43.70 18.92 -25.31
CA CYS A 290 42.87 19.58 -24.31
C CYS A 290 43.20 21.08 -24.29
N THR A 291 42.17 21.92 -24.32
CA THR A 291 42.25 23.36 -24.06
C THR A 291 41.63 23.62 -22.70
N MET A 292 42.39 24.26 -21.83
CA MET A 292 41.95 24.63 -20.50
C MET A 292 41.93 26.16 -20.39
N LYS A 293 40.82 26.71 -19.92
CA LYS A 293 40.64 28.14 -19.67
C LYS A 293 40.28 28.34 -18.21
N ASP A 294 41.00 29.22 -17.52
CA ASP A 294 40.81 29.52 -16.09
C ASP A 294 40.98 28.29 -15.17
N VAL A 295 41.82 27.32 -15.59
CA VAL A 295 42.20 26.13 -14.81
C VAL A 295 43.61 26.28 -14.27
N VAL A 296 43.83 25.95 -12.99
CA VAL A 296 45.17 25.92 -12.39
C VAL A 296 45.80 24.57 -12.68
N LEU A 297 46.85 24.56 -13.50
CA LEU A 297 47.76 23.42 -13.65
C LEU A 297 48.95 23.65 -12.72
N THR A 298 49.14 22.74 -11.79
CA THR A 298 50.26 22.80 -10.86
C THR A 298 51.47 22.08 -11.45
N TRP A 299 52.68 22.35 -10.95
CA TRP A 299 53.92 21.78 -11.49
C TRP A 299 53.88 20.25 -11.43
N ASP A 300 53.32 19.69 -10.36
CA ASP A 300 53.11 18.25 -10.19
C ASP A 300 52.13 17.62 -11.18
N ASN A 301 51.29 18.40 -11.86
CA ASN A 301 50.41 17.91 -12.91
C ASN A 301 51.12 17.73 -14.27
N LEU A 302 52.36 18.20 -14.41
CA LEU A 302 53.15 18.10 -15.63
C LEU A 302 54.00 16.82 -15.64
N SER A 303 54.14 16.18 -16.82
CA SER A 303 55.06 15.05 -16.99
C SER A 303 56.51 15.48 -16.82
N ASP A 304 57.40 14.55 -16.49
CA ASP A 304 58.84 14.82 -16.37
C ASP A 304 59.42 15.44 -17.66
N GLU A 305 58.94 14.99 -18.82
CA GLU A 305 59.29 15.56 -20.12
C GLU A 305 58.81 17.01 -20.28
N ALA A 306 57.58 17.33 -19.87
CA ALA A 306 57.07 18.71 -19.93
C ALA A 306 57.79 19.62 -18.93
N LYS A 307 58.10 19.10 -17.73
CA LYS A 307 58.92 19.78 -16.73
C LYS A 307 60.31 20.09 -17.29
N GLU A 308 60.95 19.14 -17.97
CA GLU A 308 62.26 19.33 -18.60
C GLU A 308 62.22 20.34 -19.74
N ASN A 309 61.22 20.25 -20.63
CA ASN A 309 61.05 21.17 -21.75
C ASN A 309 60.71 22.62 -21.34
N LEU A 310 60.29 22.83 -20.09
CA LEU A 310 60.00 24.16 -19.52
C LEU A 310 61.14 24.70 -18.65
N LYS A 311 62.22 23.93 -18.41
CA LYS A 311 63.44 24.46 -17.81
C LYS A 311 64.12 25.36 -18.83
N GLY A 312 64.32 26.63 -18.49
CA GLY A 312 65.12 27.55 -19.32
C GLY A 312 66.56 27.05 -19.44
N GLU A 313 67.21 27.37 -20.56
CA GLU A 313 68.64 27.10 -20.76
C GLU A 313 69.46 27.66 -19.57
N PRO A 314 70.41 26.90 -19.01
CA PRO A 314 71.29 27.39 -17.97
C PRO A 314 71.98 28.70 -18.41
N GLY A 315 71.97 29.71 -17.55
CA GLY A 315 72.68 30.96 -17.81
C GLY A 315 74.17 30.70 -18.03
N LYS A 316 74.79 31.43 -18.97
CA LYS A 316 76.25 31.36 -19.19
C LYS A 316 76.99 32.00 -18.02
N ASP A 317 77.90 31.26 -17.42
CA ASP A 317 78.82 31.77 -16.40
C ASP A 317 79.72 32.88 -16.96
N GLY A 318 79.92 33.94 -16.18
CA GLY A 318 80.81 35.06 -16.49
C GLY A 318 82.27 34.77 -16.14
N THR A 319 83.21 35.39 -16.87
CA THR A 319 84.67 35.28 -16.70
C THR A 319 85.20 35.95 -15.43
N ASP A 320 86.14 35.29 -14.74
CA ASP A 320 86.80 35.70 -13.50
C ASP A 320 87.57 37.04 -13.56
N GLY A 321 87.51 37.83 -12.47
CA GLY A 321 88.60 38.75 -12.12
C GLY A 321 88.29 40.19 -11.70
N LYS A 322 87.04 40.61 -11.54
CA LYS A 322 86.70 41.85 -10.81
C LYS A 322 85.38 41.66 -10.07
N ASP A 323 85.43 41.74 -8.75
CA ASP A 323 84.23 41.71 -7.91
C ASP A 323 83.39 42.95 -8.21
N GLY A 324 82.27 42.76 -8.91
CA GLY A 324 81.15 43.69 -8.88
C GLY A 324 80.39 43.50 -7.58
N ASP A 325 79.81 44.58 -7.06
CA ASP A 325 78.89 44.49 -5.93
C ASP A 325 77.87 43.37 -6.17
N PRO A 326 77.58 42.51 -5.18
CA PRO A 326 76.52 41.54 -5.31
C PRO A 326 75.24 42.26 -5.74
N GLY A 327 74.65 41.82 -6.85
CA GLY A 327 73.24 42.10 -7.06
C GLY A 327 72.52 41.64 -5.80
N LYS A 328 71.71 42.52 -5.20
CA LYS A 328 70.86 42.11 -4.08
C LYS A 328 69.96 40.99 -4.58
N ASP A 329 70.28 39.76 -4.19
CA ASP A 329 69.27 38.72 -4.09
C ASP A 329 68.12 39.31 -3.29
N GLY A 330 66.90 39.05 -3.76
CA GLY A 330 65.67 39.62 -3.25
C GLY A 330 65.76 39.68 -1.73
N LEU A 331 65.79 40.91 -1.22
CA LEU A 331 65.52 41.18 0.18
C LEU A 331 64.26 40.36 0.48
N ASP A 332 64.44 39.29 1.25
CA ASP A 332 63.37 38.74 2.05
C ASP A 332 62.72 39.98 2.65
N ALA A 333 61.51 40.27 2.16
CA ALA A 333 60.69 41.28 2.77
C ALA A 333 60.74 40.94 4.25
N ASN A 334 61.02 41.92 5.12
CA ASN A 334 60.78 41.76 6.55
C ASN A 334 59.32 41.29 6.66
N LEU A 335 59.13 39.97 6.71
CA LEU A 335 57.86 39.37 6.91
C LEU A 335 57.51 39.86 8.30
N LEU A 336 56.46 40.67 8.38
CA LEU A 336 55.97 41.14 9.67
C LEU A 336 55.86 39.90 10.58
N PRO A 337 56.19 39.97 11.88
CA PRO A 337 56.31 38.78 12.74
C PRO A 337 55.11 37.80 12.67
N TRP A 338 53.92 38.31 12.34
CA TRP A 338 52.70 37.52 12.14
C TRP A 338 52.70 36.66 10.86
N ILE A 339 53.45 37.02 9.80
CA ILE A 339 53.64 36.20 8.59
C ILE A 339 54.66 35.08 8.85
N GLU A 340 55.68 35.30 9.70
CA GLU A 340 56.60 34.22 10.10
C GLU A 340 55.88 33.13 10.91
N GLU A 341 55.01 33.51 11.86
CA GLU A 341 54.11 32.56 12.53
C GLU A 341 53.15 31.90 11.53
N TRP A 342 52.64 32.64 10.54
CA TRP A 342 51.73 32.10 9.53
C TRP A 342 52.38 31.01 8.66
N ASN A 343 53.60 31.24 8.17
CA ASN A 343 54.36 30.25 7.38
C ASN A 343 54.82 29.04 8.22
N GLY A 344 55.10 29.22 9.52
CA GLY A 344 55.55 28.13 10.40
C GLY A 344 54.47 27.11 10.77
N TYR A 345 53.18 27.46 10.62
CA TYR A 345 52.05 26.62 11.02
C TYR A 345 51.03 26.35 9.90
N ALA A 346 51.17 26.99 8.74
CA ALA A 346 50.40 26.66 7.55
C ALA A 346 50.58 25.18 7.19
N THR A 347 49.48 24.50 6.88
CA THR A 347 49.53 23.17 6.26
C THR A 347 49.19 23.34 4.79
N GLU A 348 50.16 23.07 3.93
CA GLU A 348 49.93 23.03 2.49
C GLU A 348 49.18 21.74 2.15
N ILE A 349 48.02 21.88 1.52
CA ILE A 349 47.30 20.75 0.91
C ILE A 349 47.50 20.86 -0.60
N GLY A 350 48.65 20.35 -1.06
CA GLY A 350 49.07 20.47 -2.46
C GLY A 350 49.49 21.89 -2.85
N GLU A 351 49.87 22.07 -4.12
CA GLU A 351 50.57 23.25 -4.64
C GLU A 351 49.73 24.55 -4.72
N GLY A 352 48.51 24.58 -4.17
CA GLY A 352 47.59 25.72 -4.31
C GLY A 352 46.68 26.04 -3.13
N TYR A 353 46.70 25.27 -2.05
CA TYR A 353 45.87 25.50 -0.87
C TYR A 353 46.73 25.66 0.37
N ILE A 354 46.75 26.88 0.92
CA ILE A 354 47.32 27.15 2.25
C ILE A 354 46.18 27.05 3.25
N VAL A 355 46.20 26.01 4.09
CA VAL A 355 45.26 25.90 5.21
C VAL A 355 45.83 26.72 6.36
N THR A 356 45.11 27.77 6.74
CA THR A 356 45.44 28.47 7.98
C THR A 356 45.18 27.50 9.14
N PRO A 357 46.15 27.31 10.05
CA PRO A 357 46.00 26.38 11.17
C PRO A 357 44.91 26.86 12.13
N LYS A 358 44.66 28.17 12.19
CA LYS A 358 43.65 28.83 13.01
C LYS A 358 43.05 29.98 12.21
N LEU A 359 41.74 30.14 12.29
CA LEU A 359 40.99 31.26 11.75
C LEU A 359 40.00 31.71 12.83
N PHE A 360 39.94 33.01 13.09
CA PHE A 360 38.86 33.61 13.85
C PHE A 360 38.22 34.73 13.03
N SER A 361 36.92 34.63 12.79
CA SER A 361 36.13 35.64 12.10
C SER A 361 35.06 36.17 13.06
N GLY A 362 35.19 37.42 13.49
CA GLY A 362 34.26 38.02 14.43
C GLY A 362 34.83 39.23 15.16
N THR A 363 34.17 39.58 16.26
CA THR A 363 34.52 40.73 17.09
C THR A 363 35.22 40.29 18.38
N LYS A 364 36.25 41.04 18.76
CA LYS A 364 36.91 40.97 20.07
C LYS A 364 36.58 42.24 20.84
N ALA A 365 35.87 42.12 21.95
CA ALA A 365 35.64 43.20 22.91
C ALA A 365 36.48 42.96 24.17
N ILE A 366 36.88 44.04 24.84
CA ILE A 366 37.59 44.01 26.12
C ILE A 366 36.76 44.83 27.10
N ASP A 367 36.40 44.25 28.24
CA ASP A 367 35.66 44.99 29.27
C ASP A 367 36.59 45.86 30.14
N GLU A 368 35.99 46.68 31.01
CA GLU A 368 36.69 47.60 31.92
C GLU A 368 37.68 46.90 32.87
N ASN A 369 37.53 45.58 33.06
CA ASN A 369 38.39 44.74 33.88
C ASN A 369 39.48 44.01 33.07
N GLY A 370 39.59 44.29 31.76
CA GLY A 370 40.57 43.67 30.86
C GLY A 370 40.19 42.26 30.39
N LYS A 371 38.97 41.77 30.66
CA LYS A 371 38.52 40.46 30.19
C LYS A 371 38.07 40.54 28.73
N VAL A 372 38.55 39.57 27.94
CA VAL A 372 38.29 39.47 26.51
C VAL A 372 36.99 38.71 26.25
N TRP A 373 36.15 39.26 25.39
CA TRP A 373 34.89 38.68 24.93
C TRP A 373 34.95 38.47 23.42
N LEU A 374 34.83 37.21 22.98
CA LEU A 374 34.84 36.80 21.59
C LEU A 374 33.42 36.46 21.14
N THR A 375 33.01 37.04 20.01
CA THR A 375 31.78 36.70 19.29
C THR A 375 32.12 36.50 17.83
N GLY A 376 31.91 35.31 17.29
CA GLY A 376 32.41 34.95 15.96
C GLY A 376 32.60 33.45 15.77
N ILE A 377 33.29 33.08 14.70
CA ILE A 377 33.61 31.69 14.34
C ILE A 377 35.10 31.47 14.53
N ALA A 378 35.46 30.52 15.40
CA ALA A 378 36.81 29.96 15.52
C ALA A 378 36.87 28.63 14.74
N GLN A 379 37.85 28.50 13.86
CA GLN A 379 38.06 27.31 13.05
C GLN A 379 39.55 26.93 13.04
N GLY A 380 39.84 25.64 13.13
CA GLY A 380 41.18 25.09 12.93
C GLY A 380 41.74 24.30 14.13
N LYS A 381 43.02 23.96 14.06
CA LYS A 381 43.78 23.23 15.07
C LYS A 381 44.07 24.13 16.26
N ASP A 382 43.75 23.69 17.48
CA ASP A 382 43.97 24.45 18.73
C ASP A 382 43.41 25.88 18.67
N CYS A 383 42.28 26.06 17.99
CA CYS A 383 41.71 27.38 17.66
C CYS A 383 40.93 28.03 18.81
N LEU A 384 40.57 27.27 19.84
CA LEU A 384 39.84 27.77 21.00
C LEU A 384 40.50 27.30 22.29
N MET A 385 40.83 28.23 23.19
CA MET A 385 41.27 27.90 24.55
C MET A 385 40.09 28.04 25.51
N VAL A 386 39.73 26.95 26.18
CA VAL A 386 38.63 26.92 27.15
C VAL A 386 39.14 27.21 28.57
N ALA A 387 38.23 27.48 29.51
CA ALA A 387 38.56 27.98 30.84
C ALA A 387 39.46 27.06 31.69
N ASP A 388 39.56 25.77 31.36
CA ASP A 388 40.44 24.80 32.01
C ASP A 388 41.90 24.85 31.48
N GLY A 389 42.19 25.75 30.55
CA GLY A 389 43.51 25.92 29.93
C GLY A 389 43.78 24.97 28.76
N THR A 390 42.84 24.11 28.39
CA THR A 390 42.99 23.19 27.25
C THR A 390 42.61 23.87 25.92
N THR A 391 43.24 23.42 24.84
CA THR A 391 42.93 23.87 23.47
C THR A 391 42.03 22.88 22.76
N ARG A 392 41.11 23.39 21.93
CA ARG A 392 40.18 22.58 21.13
C ARG A 392 40.40 22.79 19.64
N THR A 393 40.17 21.73 18.86
CA THR A 393 40.32 21.69 17.40
C THR A 393 38.96 21.40 16.76
N GLY A 394 38.54 22.20 15.78
CA GLY A 394 37.21 22.05 15.17
C GLY A 394 36.68 23.34 14.56
N ILE A 395 35.34 23.42 14.44
CA ILE A 395 34.59 24.64 14.10
C ILE A 395 33.70 25.00 15.30
N PHE A 396 33.84 26.22 15.80
CA PHE A 396 33.13 26.71 16.97
C PHE A 396 32.52 28.07 16.67
N ALA A 397 31.20 28.20 16.84
CA ALA A 397 30.55 29.52 16.89
C ALA A 397 30.42 29.97 18.34
N LEU A 398 30.88 31.17 18.62
CA LEU A 398 30.95 31.78 19.94
C LEU A 398 30.05 33.02 19.99
N VAL A 399 29.30 33.17 21.08
CA VAL A 399 28.59 34.39 21.44
C VAL A 399 29.04 34.77 22.85
N ASN A 400 29.78 35.87 23.01
CA ASN A 400 30.33 36.32 24.29
C ASN A 400 31.09 35.20 25.03
N ASN A 401 32.01 34.51 24.33
CA ASN A 401 32.77 33.34 24.80
C ASN A 401 31.96 32.06 25.06
N GLU A 402 30.63 32.05 24.88
CA GLU A 402 29.83 30.83 25.00
C GLU A 402 29.73 30.11 23.66
N ILE A 403 29.96 28.79 23.67
CA ILE A 403 29.88 27.95 22.47
C ILE A 403 28.42 27.63 22.17
N VAL A 404 27.90 28.17 21.06
CA VAL A 404 26.52 27.93 20.58
C VAL A 404 26.46 26.90 19.46
N PHE A 405 27.57 26.66 18.76
CA PHE A 405 27.73 25.59 17.77
C PHE A 405 29.12 25.00 17.89
N GLU A 406 29.23 23.67 17.93
CA GLU A 406 30.51 22.95 17.89
C GLU A 406 30.48 21.76 16.96
N LEU A 407 31.53 21.68 16.14
CA LEU A 407 31.96 20.48 15.44
C LEU A 407 33.38 20.16 15.90
N ASP A 408 33.51 19.30 16.90
CA ASP A 408 34.78 18.89 17.49
C ASP A 408 35.03 17.41 17.17
N PRO A 409 35.72 17.10 16.05
CA PRO A 409 35.94 15.72 15.62
C PRO A 409 36.90 14.97 16.53
N ILE A 410 37.79 15.66 17.27
CA ILE A 410 38.77 15.03 18.16
C ILE A 410 38.07 14.53 19.43
N ASN A 411 37.24 15.36 20.04
CA ASN A 411 36.47 14.99 21.23
C ASN A 411 35.13 14.33 20.92
N ARG A 412 34.77 14.19 19.63
CA ARG A 412 33.50 13.63 19.12
C ARG A 412 32.27 14.34 19.69
N LYS A 413 32.34 15.67 19.81
CA LYS A 413 31.24 16.50 20.29
C LYS A 413 30.65 17.31 19.14
N TYR A 414 29.35 17.12 18.93
CA TYR A 414 28.57 17.80 17.91
C TYR A 414 27.33 18.37 18.58
N LYS A 415 27.26 19.70 18.69
CA LYS A 415 26.18 20.37 19.40
C LYS A 415 25.82 21.66 18.70
N PHE A 416 24.51 21.91 18.62
CA PHE A 416 23.95 23.19 18.25
C PHE A 416 22.98 23.62 19.35
N SER A 417 23.09 24.87 19.78
CA SER A 417 22.22 25.50 20.77
C SER A 417 21.51 26.67 20.08
N GLY A 418 20.30 26.44 19.59
CA GLY A 418 19.55 27.45 18.85
C GLY A 418 18.32 26.89 18.13
N GLU A 419 17.79 27.66 17.19
CA GLU A 419 16.67 27.27 16.33
C GLU A 419 17.15 26.70 14.99
N VAL A 420 16.55 25.60 14.54
CA VAL A 420 16.80 25.01 13.21
C VAL A 420 15.51 25.14 12.40
N ASN A 421 15.56 25.89 11.31
CA ASN A 421 14.44 26.04 10.36
C ASN A 421 14.80 25.31 9.06
N ALA A 422 14.12 24.21 8.76
CA ALA A 422 14.46 23.31 7.67
C ALA A 422 13.22 22.77 6.96
N ASP A 423 13.27 22.64 5.64
CA ASP A 423 12.17 22.08 4.84
C ASP A 423 11.98 20.57 5.07
N SER A 424 13.06 19.87 5.47
CA SER A 424 13.02 18.46 5.85
C SER A 424 14.17 18.08 6.79
N GLY A 425 13.96 17.05 7.62
CA GLY A 425 14.98 16.50 8.51
C GLY A 425 14.61 15.09 8.98
N THR A 426 15.61 14.23 9.16
CA THR A 426 15.44 12.86 9.66
C THR A 426 16.20 12.69 10.98
N PHE A 427 15.50 12.30 12.04
CA PHE A 427 16.09 12.02 13.36
C PHE A 427 15.95 10.51 13.66
N ASN A 428 17.04 9.75 13.53
CA ASN A 428 17.04 8.29 13.73
C ASN A 428 17.22 7.85 15.20
N GLY A 429 17.35 8.81 16.12
CA GLY A 429 17.61 8.57 17.54
C GLY A 429 16.45 8.99 18.44
N VAL A 430 16.78 9.22 19.72
CA VAL A 430 15.80 9.71 20.71
C VAL A 430 15.63 11.23 20.58
N ILE A 431 14.38 11.67 20.44
CA ILE A 431 14.01 13.09 20.47
C ILE A 431 13.47 13.42 21.86
N ASN A 432 14.25 14.15 22.66
CA ASN A 432 13.81 14.64 23.97
C ASN A 432 13.26 16.06 23.82
N ALA A 433 11.93 16.18 23.78
CA ALA A 433 11.25 17.47 23.67
C ALA A 433 10.44 17.77 24.94
N ASN A 434 10.79 18.86 25.64
CA ASN A 434 10.04 19.32 26.82
C ASN A 434 8.72 20.02 26.44
N SER A 435 8.73 20.70 25.29
CA SER A 435 7.58 21.40 24.71
C SER A 435 7.77 21.51 23.19
N GLY A 436 6.68 21.54 22.42
CA GLY A 436 6.75 21.78 20.97
C GLY A 436 5.49 21.33 20.24
N THR A 437 5.49 21.36 18.91
CA THR A 437 4.43 20.75 18.09
C THR A 437 4.97 19.79 17.04
N ILE A 438 4.28 18.67 16.81
CA ILE A 438 4.50 17.75 15.68
C ILE A 438 3.20 17.70 14.87
N GLY A 439 3.21 18.20 13.63
CA GLY A 439 2.03 18.15 12.77
C GLY A 439 0.77 18.76 13.39
N GLY A 440 0.91 19.82 14.21
CA GLY A 440 -0.19 20.46 14.94
C GLY A 440 -0.52 19.87 16.32
N PHE A 441 0.10 18.77 16.74
CA PHE A 441 -0.05 18.20 18.08
C PHE A 441 1.00 18.75 19.04
N ASN A 442 0.61 19.23 20.22
CA ASN A 442 1.56 19.67 21.23
C ASN A 442 2.24 18.49 21.93
N ILE A 443 3.56 18.59 22.08
CA ILE A 443 4.33 17.79 23.01
C ILE A 443 4.42 18.60 24.31
N SER A 444 3.94 18.05 25.42
CA SER A 444 4.08 18.66 26.76
C SER A 444 3.67 17.66 27.84
N ASN A 445 4.22 17.77 29.05
CA ASN A 445 3.76 17.04 30.24
C ASN A 445 3.57 15.52 30.02
N GLY A 446 4.52 14.86 29.34
CA GLY A 446 4.51 13.41 29.13
C GLY A 446 3.50 12.89 28.10
N ARG A 447 2.93 13.75 27.24
CA ARG A 447 1.97 13.34 26.20
C ARG A 447 2.22 14.00 24.85
N ILE A 448 1.66 13.38 23.80
CA ILE A 448 1.49 13.97 22.47
C ILE A 448 0.00 14.17 22.23
N GLY A 449 -0.43 15.43 22.02
CA GLY A 449 -1.85 15.73 21.81
C GLY A 449 -2.17 17.22 21.75
N SER A 450 -3.44 17.57 21.55
CA SER A 450 -3.86 18.99 21.65
C SER A 450 -3.66 19.54 23.08
N VAL A 451 -3.50 20.87 23.23
CA VAL A 451 -3.33 21.51 24.54
C VAL A 451 -4.49 21.13 25.46
N ILE A 452 -4.20 20.45 26.56
CA ILE A 452 -5.13 20.36 27.70
C ILE A 452 -4.80 21.55 28.59
N THR A 453 -5.64 22.58 28.58
CA THR A 453 -5.51 23.72 29.48
C THR A 453 -5.76 23.23 30.90
N ALA A 454 -4.69 23.18 31.70
CA ALA A 454 -4.77 22.94 33.13
C ALA A 454 -5.42 24.16 33.77
N GLY A 455 -6.72 24.07 34.07
CA GLY A 455 -7.43 25.21 34.65
C GLY A 455 -8.94 25.06 34.88
N GLY A 456 -9.56 23.91 34.63
CA GLY A 456 -10.98 23.77 34.96
C GLY A 456 -11.53 22.37 34.73
N GLY A 457 -11.70 21.61 35.81
CA GLY A 457 -12.53 20.40 35.85
C GLY A 457 -11.92 19.14 35.23
N GLU A 458 -12.51 18.02 35.65
CA GLU A 458 -12.06 16.64 35.44
C GLU A 458 -12.02 16.20 33.95
N TYR A 459 -12.53 17.02 33.02
CA TYR A 459 -12.57 16.68 31.59
C TYR A 459 -12.47 17.89 30.64
N ASN A 460 -11.33 18.58 30.57
CA ASN A 460 -11.04 19.44 29.41
C ASN A 460 -10.53 18.59 28.24
N GLY A 461 -11.46 18.06 27.44
CA GLY A 461 -11.12 17.16 26.34
C GLY A 461 -10.46 17.87 25.17
N GLY A 462 -9.15 17.63 25.02
CA GLY A 462 -8.45 17.77 23.75
C GLY A 462 -8.82 16.62 22.81
N ASN A 463 -8.89 16.88 21.50
CA ASN A 463 -9.43 15.94 20.50
C ASN A 463 -8.73 14.58 20.49
N LEU A 464 -7.40 14.55 20.63
CA LEU A 464 -6.60 13.33 20.73
C LEU A 464 -5.44 13.58 21.68
N SER A 465 -5.25 12.67 22.64
CA SER A 465 -4.06 12.61 23.48
C SER A 465 -3.57 11.17 23.59
N LEU A 466 -2.28 10.98 23.37
CA LEU A 466 -1.55 9.73 23.56
C LEU A 466 -0.69 9.89 24.82
N LEU A 467 -1.07 9.17 25.87
CA LEU A 467 -0.29 9.01 27.10
C LEU A 467 0.37 7.63 27.09
N ASP A 468 1.25 7.38 28.05
CA ASP A 468 1.96 6.11 28.20
C ASP A 468 1.01 4.93 28.51
N ASP A 469 -0.09 5.16 29.23
CA ASP A 469 -1.04 4.12 29.66
C ASP A 469 -2.50 4.35 29.22
N LEU A 470 -2.78 5.45 28.52
CA LEU A 470 -4.14 5.91 28.22
C LEU A 470 -4.23 6.59 26.85
N ILE A 471 -5.21 6.16 26.05
CA ILE A 471 -5.66 6.85 24.85
C ILE A 471 -6.95 7.60 25.17
N ARG A 472 -7.01 8.88 24.82
CA ARG A 472 -8.17 9.74 25.05
C ARG A 472 -8.59 10.45 23.77
N VAL A 473 -9.90 10.36 23.46
CA VAL A 473 -10.53 11.04 22.33
C VAL A 473 -11.83 11.71 22.78
N GLY A 474 -12.02 12.97 22.39
CA GLY A 474 -13.27 13.72 22.60
C GLY A 474 -13.14 14.98 23.47
N ASN A 475 -14.29 15.53 23.88
CA ASN A 475 -14.41 16.79 24.60
C ASN A 475 -14.99 16.59 26.03
N LYS A 476 -15.39 17.68 26.69
CA LYS A 476 -15.95 17.64 28.06
C LYS A 476 -17.32 16.95 28.15
N ASP A 477 -18.13 17.04 27.09
CA ASP A 477 -19.51 16.54 27.05
C ASP A 477 -19.57 15.16 26.39
N SER A 478 -18.55 14.73 25.64
CA SER A 478 -18.52 13.41 25.00
C SER A 478 -17.08 12.94 24.81
N TYR A 479 -16.76 11.77 25.36
CA TYR A 479 -15.41 11.20 25.28
C TYR A 479 -15.39 9.68 25.29
N SER A 480 -14.30 9.12 24.75
CA SER A 480 -13.94 7.72 24.83
C SER A 480 -12.53 7.57 25.38
N LEU A 481 -12.36 6.69 26.36
CA LEU A 481 -11.11 6.36 27.03
C LEU A 481 -10.81 4.88 26.90
N LEU A 482 -9.56 4.55 26.59
CA LEU A 482 -9.02 3.20 26.54
C LEU A 482 -7.67 3.17 27.26
N GLY A 483 -7.53 2.35 28.30
CA GLY A 483 -6.32 2.32 29.12
C GLY A 483 -6.38 1.34 30.29
N SER A 484 -5.36 1.36 31.14
CA SER A 484 -5.24 0.48 32.31
C SER A 484 -6.32 0.75 33.38
N ASN A 485 -6.68 2.02 33.57
CA ASN A 485 -7.81 2.45 34.37
C ASN A 485 -8.37 3.79 33.85
N THR A 486 -9.63 3.78 33.43
CA THR A 486 -10.34 4.92 32.83
C THR A 486 -11.25 5.66 33.84
N ILE A 487 -11.29 5.20 35.10
CA ILE A 487 -12.01 5.86 36.19
C ILE A 487 -11.03 6.76 36.96
N PRO A 488 -11.30 8.06 37.11
CA PRO A 488 -10.43 8.95 37.85
C PRO A 488 -10.47 8.62 39.34
N ALA A 489 -9.38 8.88 40.06
CA ALA A 489 -9.27 8.61 41.50
C ALA A 489 -10.36 9.32 42.33
N SER A 490 -10.80 10.50 41.89
CA SER A 490 -11.89 11.30 42.47
C SER A 490 -13.27 10.63 42.38
N ALA A 491 -13.47 9.67 41.46
CA ALA A 491 -14.72 8.93 41.32
C ALA A 491 -14.80 7.64 42.18
N GLY A 492 -13.91 7.50 43.17
CA GLY A 492 -13.93 6.40 44.14
C GLY A 492 -13.18 5.17 43.64
N GLY A 493 -11.89 5.07 44.01
CA GLY A 493 -10.91 4.08 43.53
C GLY A 493 -11.18 2.60 43.83
N ILE A 494 -12.41 2.21 44.19
CA ILE A 494 -12.84 0.81 44.28
C ILE A 494 -13.17 0.23 42.89
N TYR A 495 -13.44 1.08 41.90
CA TYR A 495 -13.75 0.66 40.53
C TYR A 495 -12.58 0.99 39.61
N THR A 496 -12.15 0.00 38.83
CA THR A 496 -11.27 0.21 37.69
C THR A 496 -12.02 -0.19 36.42
N SER A 497 -11.72 0.48 35.31
CA SER A 497 -12.29 0.11 34.02
C SER A 497 -11.27 0.25 32.90
N THR A 498 -11.20 -0.73 32.02
CA THR A 498 -10.32 -0.69 30.85
C THR A 498 -10.87 0.17 29.71
N CYS A 499 -12.18 0.45 29.73
CA CYS A 499 -12.87 1.25 28.72
C CYS A 499 -13.94 2.13 29.36
N ARG A 500 -14.05 3.37 28.90
CA ARG A 500 -15.13 4.26 29.32
C ARG A 500 -15.59 5.12 28.16
N ILE A 501 -16.88 5.05 27.86
CA ILE A 501 -17.52 5.85 26.83
C ILE A 501 -18.61 6.68 27.50
N VAL A 502 -18.54 8.00 27.34
CA VAL A 502 -19.48 8.96 27.95
C VAL A 502 -20.00 9.90 26.88
N ASN A 503 -21.32 10.11 26.88
CA ASN A 503 -21.99 11.06 26.02
C ASN A 503 -23.08 11.79 26.82
N ASN A 504 -22.76 13.02 27.22
CA ASN A 504 -23.63 13.97 27.92
C ASN A 504 -24.11 15.10 27.00
N ASN A 505 -23.84 15.02 25.70
CA ASN A 505 -24.26 16.06 24.77
C ASN A 505 -25.80 16.06 24.65
N VAL A 506 -26.46 17.22 24.63
CA VAL A 506 -27.93 17.25 24.58
C VAL A 506 -28.40 17.93 23.30
N ASN A 507 -29.04 17.17 22.42
CA ASN A 507 -29.81 17.74 21.32
C ASN A 507 -31.19 18.20 21.82
N LYS A 508 -31.28 19.46 22.25
CA LYS A 508 -32.50 20.04 22.82
C LYS A 508 -33.64 20.22 21.81
N GLU A 509 -33.32 20.28 20.51
CA GLU A 509 -34.29 20.55 19.45
C GLU A 509 -35.26 19.38 19.23
N TYR A 510 -34.80 18.15 19.45
CA TYR A 510 -35.57 16.92 19.18
C TYR A 510 -35.84 16.08 20.43
N GLY A 511 -35.82 16.70 21.62
CA GLY A 511 -36.11 16.00 22.88
C GLY A 511 -34.99 15.10 23.42
N GLY A 512 -33.79 15.14 22.82
CA GLY A 512 -32.55 14.57 23.33
C GLY A 512 -32.54 13.05 23.55
N VAL A 513 -31.91 12.29 22.64
CA VAL A 513 -31.60 10.87 22.84
C VAL A 513 -30.09 10.66 22.72
N ASN A 514 -29.49 10.04 23.73
CA ASN A 514 -28.05 9.78 23.80
C ASN A 514 -27.76 8.29 23.87
N TYR A 515 -26.85 7.84 23.00
CA TYR A 515 -26.22 6.54 23.11
C TYR A 515 -24.81 6.73 23.67
N GLY A 516 -24.48 5.96 24.72
CA GLY A 516 -23.09 5.81 25.18
C GLY A 516 -22.29 4.95 24.20
N MET A 517 -22.85 3.82 23.77
CA MET A 517 -22.27 2.94 22.75
C MET A 517 -23.41 2.40 21.88
N MET A 518 -23.30 2.54 20.56
CA MET A 518 -24.22 1.94 19.60
C MET A 518 -23.54 0.72 18.99
N ILE A 519 -24.11 -0.47 19.21
CA ILE A 519 -23.63 -1.72 18.61
C ILE A 519 -24.72 -2.22 17.67
N ASN A 520 -24.46 -2.18 16.37
CA ASN A 520 -25.36 -2.72 15.36
C ASN A 520 -24.76 -4.01 14.79
N VAL A 521 -25.35 -5.14 15.12
CA VAL A 521 -24.96 -6.45 14.57
C VAL A 521 -26.16 -6.96 13.77
N SER A 522 -25.98 -7.14 12.47
CA SER A 522 -27.05 -7.55 11.55
C SER A 522 -26.48 -8.40 10.40
N GLY A 523 -27.36 -9.01 9.60
CA GLY A 523 -26.98 -9.83 8.43
C GLY A 523 -26.98 -11.34 8.66
N ALA A 524 -26.95 -11.80 9.91
CA ALA A 524 -27.05 -13.22 10.26
C ALA A 524 -28.42 -13.59 10.89
N GLU A 525 -28.74 -14.90 10.94
CA GLU A 525 -29.94 -15.44 11.61
C GLU A 525 -29.96 -15.10 13.11
N LYS A 526 -28.78 -14.98 13.73
CA LYS A 526 -28.57 -14.51 15.11
C LYS A 526 -27.39 -13.56 15.16
N ASN A 527 -27.55 -12.48 15.92
CA ASN A 527 -26.58 -11.40 16.01
C ASN A 527 -26.37 -11.08 17.49
N TYR A 528 -25.14 -11.26 18.00
CA TYR A 528 -24.79 -11.00 19.40
C TYR A 528 -23.98 -9.71 19.47
N GLY A 529 -24.51 -8.68 20.13
CA GLY A 529 -23.80 -7.39 20.28
C GLY A 529 -22.78 -7.38 21.42
N ILE A 530 -23.04 -8.10 22.51
CA ILE A 530 -22.20 -8.13 23.71
C ILE A 530 -22.18 -9.57 24.23
N SER A 531 -20.98 -10.09 24.55
CA SER A 531 -20.79 -11.33 25.30
C SER A 531 -19.99 -11.00 26.56
N SER A 532 -20.49 -11.45 27.72
CA SER A 532 -19.86 -11.19 29.02
C SER A 532 -19.94 -12.44 29.88
N ASN A 533 -18.86 -12.77 30.57
CA ASN A 533 -18.79 -13.79 31.61
C ASN A 533 -19.20 -13.24 32.99
N ALA A 534 -19.61 -11.97 33.06
CA ALA A 534 -20.12 -11.29 34.24
C ALA A 534 -21.48 -10.65 33.96
N PRO A 535 -22.33 -10.41 34.98
CA PRO A 535 -23.63 -9.77 34.80
C PRO A 535 -23.52 -8.41 34.11
N ILE A 536 -24.38 -8.19 33.11
CA ILE A 536 -24.54 -6.88 32.48
C ILE A 536 -25.56 -6.10 33.32
N LEU A 537 -25.09 -5.08 34.05
CA LEU A 537 -25.96 -4.19 34.82
C LEU A 537 -26.54 -3.12 33.89
N SER A 538 -27.82 -3.26 33.54
CA SER A 538 -28.57 -2.25 32.78
C SER A 538 -29.91 -1.96 33.46
N ASN A 539 -30.31 -0.69 33.50
CA ASN A 539 -31.58 -0.26 34.09
C ASN A 539 -32.76 -0.30 33.10
N ALA A 540 -32.49 -0.24 31.78
CA ALA A 540 -33.51 -0.35 30.73
C ALA A 540 -32.88 -0.68 29.36
N CYS A 541 -33.57 -1.49 28.55
CA CYS A 541 -33.24 -1.72 27.14
C CYS A 541 -34.34 -1.11 26.26
N ILE A 542 -34.03 -0.06 25.50
CA ILE A 542 -34.96 0.58 24.55
C ILE A 542 -34.69 0.01 23.16
N SER A 543 -35.74 -0.21 22.36
CA SER A 543 -35.67 -0.75 20.98
C SER A 543 -35.26 -2.23 20.86
N THR A 544 -35.20 -2.97 21.96
CA THR A 544 -35.15 -4.43 21.92
C THR A 544 -36.56 -4.96 21.61
N LYS A 545 -36.69 -5.90 20.66
CA LYS A 545 -37.95 -6.61 20.42
C LYS A 545 -38.21 -7.57 21.59
N VAL A 546 -38.79 -7.05 22.68
CA VAL A 546 -38.98 -7.82 23.92
C VAL A 546 -40.24 -8.67 23.92
N ALA A 547 -41.23 -8.33 23.09
CA ALA A 547 -42.52 -9.01 23.06
C ALA A 547 -42.87 -9.54 21.68
N THR A 548 -43.56 -10.67 21.64
CA THR A 548 -44.20 -11.20 20.43
C THR A 548 -45.63 -11.66 20.72
N TYR A 549 -46.45 -11.72 19.68
CA TYR A 549 -47.82 -12.20 19.75
C TYR A 549 -47.91 -13.63 19.20
N ILE A 550 -48.49 -14.53 20.00
CA ILE A 550 -48.79 -15.91 19.61
C ILE A 550 -50.29 -16.12 19.70
N HIS A 551 -50.90 -16.39 18.54
CA HIS A 551 -52.32 -16.65 18.36
C HIS A 551 -52.57 -18.11 18.02
N TRP A 552 -53.62 -18.69 18.62
CA TRP A 552 -54.14 -19.99 18.26
C TRP A 552 -55.56 -19.89 17.69
N GLU A 553 -55.72 -20.33 16.45
CA GLU A 553 -57.00 -20.46 15.77
C GLU A 553 -57.24 -21.93 15.40
N ASN A 554 -58.33 -22.52 15.89
CA ASN A 554 -58.70 -23.93 15.66
C ASN A 554 -57.56 -24.95 15.94
N GLY A 555 -56.69 -24.64 16.91
CA GLY A 555 -55.56 -25.50 17.31
C GLY A 555 -54.26 -25.30 16.51
N ALA A 556 -54.24 -24.45 15.49
CA ALA A 556 -53.02 -24.06 14.76
C ALA A 556 -52.45 -22.75 15.31
N ARG A 557 -51.12 -22.68 15.47
CA ARG A 557 -50.41 -21.49 15.98
C ARG A 557 -49.85 -20.65 14.84
N GLU A 558 -50.00 -19.33 14.93
CA GLU A 558 -49.50 -18.39 13.91
C GLU A 558 -47.99 -18.13 14.03
N ASN A 559 -47.42 -18.19 15.24
CA ASN A 559 -46.00 -17.95 15.51
C ASN A 559 -45.45 -18.94 16.53
N ASP A 560 -44.16 -19.24 16.44
CA ASP A 560 -43.45 -20.05 17.41
C ASP A 560 -42.91 -19.21 18.58
N MET A 561 -42.89 -19.80 19.78
CA MET A 561 -42.18 -19.24 20.92
C MET A 561 -40.67 -19.31 20.64
N ASP A 562 -39.97 -18.18 20.67
CA ASP A 562 -38.50 -18.11 20.55
C ASP A 562 -37.91 -17.34 21.73
N LEU A 563 -37.46 -18.12 22.72
CA LEU A 563 -36.89 -17.65 23.98
C LEU A 563 -35.52 -16.96 23.81
N SER A 564 -34.89 -17.06 22.63
CA SER A 564 -33.67 -16.32 22.33
C SER A 564 -33.92 -14.90 21.84
N ARG A 565 -35.17 -14.58 21.49
CA ARG A 565 -35.55 -13.32 20.84
C ARG A 565 -36.48 -12.47 21.70
N TYR A 566 -37.43 -13.11 22.39
CA TYR A 566 -38.47 -12.41 23.14
C TYR A 566 -38.47 -12.88 24.61
N SER A 567 -38.68 -11.94 25.52
CA SER A 567 -38.85 -12.22 26.95
C SER A 567 -40.32 -12.10 27.38
N VAL A 568 -41.20 -11.61 26.52
CA VAL A 568 -42.65 -11.49 26.76
C VAL A 568 -43.42 -12.14 25.62
N PHE A 569 -44.35 -13.04 25.94
CA PHE A 569 -45.21 -13.70 24.97
C PHE A 569 -46.66 -13.35 25.26
N LEU A 570 -47.26 -12.61 24.33
CA LEU A 570 -48.67 -12.25 24.38
C LEU A 570 -49.47 -13.40 23.78
N LEU A 571 -50.29 -14.07 24.58
CA LEU A 571 -50.99 -15.29 24.17
C LEU A 571 -52.48 -15.01 23.94
N GLY A 572 -53.03 -15.46 22.82
CA GLY A 572 -54.47 -15.38 22.54
C GLY A 572 -54.98 -16.64 21.87
N SER A 573 -56.18 -17.08 22.24
CA SER A 573 -56.83 -18.26 21.66
C SER A 573 -58.33 -18.04 21.51
N ASN A 574 -58.90 -18.57 20.41
CA ASN A 574 -60.34 -18.60 20.13
C ASN A 574 -61.07 -19.77 20.83
N GLY A 575 -60.37 -20.56 21.64
CA GLY A 575 -60.94 -21.64 22.46
C GLY A 575 -60.05 -22.02 23.64
N ARG A 576 -60.61 -22.76 24.60
CA ARG A 576 -59.83 -23.29 25.72
C ARG A 576 -58.77 -24.26 25.23
N MET A 577 -57.54 -24.12 25.72
CA MET A 577 -56.43 -24.96 25.30
C MET A 577 -55.37 -25.13 26.39
N SER A 578 -54.46 -26.09 26.17
CA SER A 578 -53.26 -26.28 26.99
C SER A 578 -52.00 -25.99 26.18
N LEU A 579 -51.00 -25.39 26.81
CA LEU A 579 -49.71 -25.05 26.23
C LEU A 579 -48.60 -25.86 26.92
N GLU A 580 -47.90 -26.67 26.13
CA GLU A 580 -46.65 -27.31 26.55
C GLU A 580 -45.47 -26.37 26.28
N LEU A 581 -44.64 -26.15 27.29
CA LEU A 581 -43.42 -25.35 27.14
C LEU A 581 -42.32 -26.16 26.42
N PRO A 582 -41.38 -25.48 25.72
CA PRO A 582 -40.34 -26.15 24.96
C PRO A 582 -39.44 -27.07 25.82
N SER A 583 -38.99 -28.21 25.27
CA SER A 583 -37.99 -29.05 25.94
C SER A 583 -36.59 -28.43 25.95
N GLU A 584 -35.68 -28.92 26.81
CA GLU A 584 -34.29 -28.42 26.91
C GLU A 584 -33.59 -28.35 25.55
N SER A 585 -33.67 -29.43 24.77
CA SER A 585 -33.03 -29.50 23.46
C SER A 585 -33.63 -28.50 22.47
N THR A 586 -34.91 -28.15 22.64
CA THR A 586 -35.59 -27.15 21.82
C THR A 586 -35.15 -25.74 22.23
N VAL A 587 -35.04 -25.45 23.53
CA VAL A 587 -34.49 -24.19 24.03
C VAL A 587 -33.01 -24.02 23.62
N ALA A 588 -32.18 -25.06 23.74
CA ALA A 588 -30.80 -25.03 23.24
C ALA A 588 -30.74 -24.64 21.75
N ARG A 589 -31.58 -25.25 20.91
CA ARG A 589 -31.70 -24.91 19.49
C ARG A 589 -32.19 -23.48 19.24
N MET A 590 -33.10 -22.96 20.08
CA MET A 590 -33.48 -21.53 20.06
C MET A 590 -32.28 -20.63 20.30
N PHE A 591 -31.25 -21.04 21.06
CA PHE A 591 -29.98 -20.30 21.21
C PHE A 591 -28.86 -20.73 20.23
N LYS A 592 -29.13 -21.65 19.27
CA LYS A 592 -28.15 -22.28 18.34
C LYS A 592 -27.07 -23.07 19.08
N LEU A 593 -27.41 -23.61 20.24
CA LEU A 593 -26.54 -24.45 21.04
C LEU A 593 -26.90 -25.92 20.84
N SER A 594 -25.90 -26.80 20.87
CA SER A 594 -26.10 -28.27 20.89
C SER A 594 -26.64 -28.75 22.23
N SER A 595 -26.32 -28.05 23.31
CA SER A 595 -26.88 -28.19 24.66
C SER A 595 -26.79 -26.86 25.40
N LEU A 596 -27.70 -26.63 26.36
CA LEU A 596 -27.60 -25.44 27.22
C LEU A 596 -26.41 -25.57 28.19
N PRO A 597 -25.72 -24.46 28.55
CA PRO A 597 -24.73 -24.46 29.64
C PRO A 597 -25.34 -24.93 30.97
N VAL A 598 -24.54 -25.52 31.86
CA VAL A 598 -25.03 -26.01 33.17
C VAL A 598 -25.56 -24.89 34.06
N ASP A 599 -25.04 -23.67 33.88
CA ASP A 599 -25.43 -22.44 34.56
C ASP A 599 -26.45 -21.61 33.76
N PHE A 600 -27.07 -22.19 32.73
CA PHE A 600 -28.09 -21.49 31.94
C PHE A 600 -29.32 -21.16 32.79
N SER A 601 -29.72 -19.89 32.72
CA SER A 601 -30.93 -19.37 33.34
C SER A 601 -31.56 -18.30 32.45
N LEU A 602 -32.90 -18.31 32.36
CA LEU A 602 -33.65 -17.32 31.58
C LEU A 602 -35.01 -17.05 32.20
N MET A 603 -35.36 -15.79 32.39
CA MET A 603 -36.68 -15.39 32.84
C MET A 603 -37.52 -14.86 31.66
N PHE A 604 -38.77 -15.28 31.56
CA PHE A 604 -39.72 -14.77 30.58
C PHE A 604 -41.14 -14.69 31.16
N THR A 605 -42.00 -13.92 30.50
CA THR A 605 -43.36 -13.65 30.93
C THR A 605 -44.36 -14.05 29.87
N LEU A 606 -45.40 -14.76 30.28
CA LEU A 606 -46.59 -15.06 29.49
C LEU A 606 -47.69 -14.09 29.90
N HIS A 607 -48.42 -13.54 28.93
CA HIS A 607 -49.52 -12.60 29.19
C HIS A 607 -50.73 -12.93 28.32
N ILE A 608 -51.87 -13.24 28.95
CA ILE A 608 -53.10 -13.61 28.23
C ILE A 608 -53.82 -12.36 27.73
N ARG A 609 -54.14 -12.33 26.45
CA ARG A 609 -54.86 -11.20 25.83
C ARG A 609 -56.27 -11.06 26.44
N PRO A 610 -56.80 -9.82 26.57
CA PRO A 610 -58.09 -9.56 27.22
C PRO A 610 -59.31 -10.27 26.60
N TRP A 611 -59.21 -10.70 25.35
CA TRP A 611 -60.26 -11.38 24.60
C TRP A 611 -60.06 -12.91 24.52
N SER A 612 -58.93 -13.43 25.00
CA SER A 612 -58.60 -14.86 24.91
C SER A 612 -59.48 -15.71 25.82
N TYR A 613 -59.71 -16.96 25.40
CA TYR A 613 -60.15 -18.02 26.30
C TYR A 613 -59.02 -18.47 27.24
N ASP A 614 -59.39 -19.21 28.29
CA ASP A 614 -58.46 -19.76 29.28
C ASP A 614 -57.39 -20.64 28.62
N ILE A 615 -56.13 -20.42 29.00
CA ILE A 615 -54.97 -21.20 28.52
C ILE A 615 -54.28 -21.84 29.72
N THR A 616 -54.15 -23.16 29.72
CA THR A 616 -53.47 -23.92 30.77
C THR A 616 -52.01 -24.20 30.40
N ILE A 617 -51.07 -23.66 31.15
CA ILE A 617 -49.64 -23.92 31.01
C ILE A 617 -49.30 -25.22 31.76
N ASN A 618 -48.78 -26.21 31.05
CA ASN A 618 -48.51 -27.53 31.61
C ASN A 618 -47.07 -27.67 32.12
N ASN A 619 -46.88 -28.58 33.08
CA ASN A 619 -45.58 -29.08 33.52
C ASN A 619 -44.62 -27.99 34.03
N VAL A 620 -45.13 -27.06 34.84
CA VAL A 620 -44.33 -26.03 35.53
C VAL A 620 -44.18 -26.36 37.01
N TYR A 621 -43.15 -25.83 37.64
CA TYR A 621 -42.83 -26.07 39.05
C TYR A 621 -43.30 -24.91 39.92
N ASP A 622 -43.99 -25.22 41.02
CA ASP A 622 -44.34 -24.23 42.04
C ASP A 622 -43.13 -23.89 42.94
N TRP A 623 -43.35 -22.98 43.89
CA TRP A 623 -42.34 -22.54 44.87
C TRP A 623 -41.87 -23.66 45.83
N ASN A 624 -42.55 -24.82 45.84
CA ASN A 624 -42.17 -26.00 46.60
C ASN A 624 -41.58 -27.10 45.70
N ALA A 625 -41.28 -26.80 44.44
CA ALA A 625 -40.80 -27.74 43.42
C ALA A 625 -41.77 -28.90 43.10
N ASN A 626 -43.08 -28.70 43.27
CA ASN A 626 -44.09 -29.62 42.77
C ASN A 626 -44.41 -29.33 41.30
N LEU A 627 -44.54 -30.39 40.51
CA LEU A 627 -45.00 -30.28 39.12
C LEU A 627 -46.51 -30.02 39.09
N ILE A 628 -46.90 -28.88 38.51
CA ILE A 628 -48.28 -28.39 38.44
C ILE A 628 -48.64 -27.92 37.03
N ASN A 629 -49.94 -27.72 36.81
CA ASN A 629 -50.47 -27.03 35.63
C ASN A 629 -51.14 -25.73 36.08
N VAL A 630 -50.87 -24.63 35.37
CA VAL A 630 -51.37 -23.30 35.71
C VAL A 630 -52.38 -22.83 34.67
N THR A 631 -53.65 -22.68 35.05
CA THR A 631 -54.67 -22.10 34.15
C THR A 631 -54.67 -20.59 34.27
N MET A 632 -54.40 -19.91 33.16
CA MET A 632 -54.37 -18.46 33.04
C MET A 632 -55.64 -17.98 32.34
N VAL A 633 -56.36 -17.04 32.96
CA VAL A 633 -57.58 -16.40 32.42
C VAL A 633 -57.26 -15.06 31.75
N LYS A 634 -58.27 -14.41 31.18
CA LYS A 634 -58.10 -13.13 30.47
C LYS A 634 -57.38 -12.07 31.32
N GLY A 635 -56.29 -11.53 30.79
CA GLY A 635 -55.49 -10.49 31.44
C GLY A 635 -54.42 -11.02 32.41
N ASP A 636 -54.38 -12.32 32.69
CA ASP A 636 -53.40 -12.91 33.58
C ASP A 636 -51.97 -12.78 33.03
N THR A 637 -51.03 -12.69 33.95
CA THR A 637 -49.60 -12.65 33.66
C THR A 637 -48.87 -13.67 34.52
N LEU A 638 -48.01 -14.48 33.91
CA LEU A 638 -47.23 -15.52 34.55
C LEU A 638 -45.75 -15.35 34.18
N THR A 639 -44.91 -15.14 35.18
CA THR A 639 -43.46 -15.07 34.96
C THR A 639 -42.83 -16.41 35.34
N LEU A 640 -42.05 -16.96 34.41
CA LEU A 640 -41.38 -18.25 34.55
C LEU A 640 -39.86 -18.05 34.49
N LEU A 641 -39.15 -18.85 35.29
CA LEU A 641 -37.70 -19.02 35.25
C LEU A 641 -37.37 -20.38 34.63
N ILE A 642 -36.58 -20.37 33.57
CA ILE A 642 -35.87 -21.56 33.11
C ILE A 642 -34.61 -21.67 33.95
N SER A 643 -34.42 -22.80 34.63
CA SER A 643 -33.16 -23.13 35.29
C SER A 643 -32.65 -24.46 34.76
N LYS A 644 -31.38 -24.49 34.33
CA LYS A 644 -30.67 -25.74 34.05
C LYS A 644 -29.81 -26.21 35.24
N TYR A 645 -29.54 -25.32 36.19
CA TYR A 645 -28.59 -25.56 37.28
C TYR A 645 -28.95 -26.79 38.13
N ASP A 646 -30.25 -27.03 38.39
CA ASP A 646 -30.75 -28.19 39.15
C ASP A 646 -31.49 -29.22 38.27
N GLY A 647 -31.16 -29.26 36.98
CA GLY A 647 -31.93 -29.98 35.95
C GLY A 647 -32.93 -29.06 35.25
N PHE A 648 -33.15 -29.28 33.96
CA PHE A 648 -33.97 -28.40 33.13
C PHE A 648 -35.43 -28.38 33.58
N ARG A 649 -35.88 -27.23 34.10
CA ARG A 649 -37.26 -27.02 34.55
C ARG A 649 -37.72 -25.57 34.34
N TYR A 650 -39.04 -25.38 34.43
CA TYR A 650 -39.71 -24.08 34.38
C TYR A 650 -40.32 -23.77 35.76
N ASP A 651 -39.73 -22.85 36.51
CA ASP A 651 -40.18 -22.46 37.85
C ASP A 651 -41.08 -21.22 37.79
N VAL A 652 -42.21 -21.25 38.50
CA VAL A 652 -43.13 -20.11 38.61
C VAL A 652 -42.57 -19.08 39.59
N LEU A 653 -42.27 -17.87 39.08
CA LEU A 653 -41.71 -16.78 39.90
C LEU A 653 -42.78 -15.80 40.42
N ASN A 654 -43.83 -15.55 39.64
CA ASN A 654 -44.92 -14.67 40.04
C ASN A 654 -46.23 -15.11 39.38
N ARG A 655 -47.29 -15.14 40.18
CA ARG A 655 -48.68 -15.31 39.76
C ARG A 655 -49.49 -14.16 40.37
N GLN A 656 -50.17 -13.38 39.54
CA GLN A 656 -51.30 -12.60 40.03
C GLN A 656 -52.48 -13.57 40.21
N ASP A 657 -52.97 -13.68 41.44
CA ASP A 657 -54.22 -14.38 41.75
C ASP A 657 -55.44 -13.51 41.37
#